data_AF-A0A4P5Y1S5-F1
#
_entry.id   AF-A0A4P5Y1S5-F1
#
_cell.length_a   1.000
_cell.length_b   1.000
_cell.length_c   1.000
_cell.angle_alpha   90.00
_cell.angle_beta   90.00
_cell.angle_gamma   90.00
#
_symmetry.space_group_name_H-M   'P 1'
#
loop_
_entity.id
_entity.type
_entity.pdbx_description
1 polymer ?
#
loop_
_entity_poly.entity_id
_entity_poly.type
_entity_poly.pdbx_seq_one_letter_code
_entity_poly.pdbx_strand_id
1 'polypeptide(L)'
;MPDQAQGALAPRTLTKAALRHLAEELDLDVGPAPAHARRLAVSADRDADVTLAPTLIVAPAPGLADDARRRVRHDAGRLLARTGGGQVEIAVHSDDHWIQEIHSDPPPPTTARIQAVAPGLVQWIAAPQTATVLAEPGASVVAGQTLVEFFSGEAGHGNLHEVLAAVHGTEIWGVTSDRERLLFLLADPLVAAGAASPAMRAAPLPEPDLLVIAPGMQTTIQAMPGRLGWWEVGVPPSGPMDDLALRLGNAVLGNPPKAAGLECTMSGPTLRFSKETVICLSGARMPAAVDGVAMPWATPVTIPAGATLRLGTIQGPGLRTYVCIQGGLAGQSALGSVATFTLGGFGGHHGRALVAGDRLHRAGLAPTAPQQVEVPPPFTRTWTIGVLEGPHGDPEFLTAVGLDALAEATWTVSPQSNRTGVRLIGPKPLWARQDGGEAGLHPSNIHDVPYAFAAIDLTGDLPVVLGPDGPSLGGFVCPFVVAQGERWKLGQLAPGDRVRLRVIDAATAARLRKKPAGNLPQHGEREPPVRHRLAATASRPEVTWRRAGDDFLLVEYGPMTLDLELRLRVHQLQRRLRSEAIAGVIDLVPGIRSLQIHYDPERLDEDRLLARLIAIEDDLPATAEAVVPSRLVHLPLSWEDPAALRAIRIYQQTVHPEAPWCPSNIEFIRRINGLADHAEVQRIVFAADYLVLGLGDVYLGAPVATPVDPRHRLVTTKYNPARTWTPANAVGIGGAYLCVYGMEGPGGYQLVGRTVQVWDTWRRFAGTDAPWLLTHFDRIRFHPISAEELLRRREELPRGDWLPRIEDGEFRCADHRRMLIDQAESIAKFTRTRETAFAAERERWKKT
;
A
#
# COMPACT_ATOMS: atom_id res chain seq x y z
N MET A 1 -80.76 -37.19 -8.27
CA MET A 1 -80.75 -37.47 -9.72
C MET A 1 -82.03 -36.90 -10.31
N PRO A 2 -82.04 -36.45 -11.57
CA PRO A 2 -81.00 -35.76 -12.34
C PRO A 2 -81.61 -34.59 -13.15
N ASP A 3 -80.84 -34.05 -14.11
CA ASP A 3 -81.25 -33.41 -15.38
C ASP A 3 -81.02 -31.89 -15.60
N GLN A 4 -80.15 -31.65 -16.60
CA GLN A 4 -80.18 -30.64 -17.67
C GLN A 4 -80.42 -29.14 -17.39
N ALA A 5 -79.47 -28.31 -17.83
CA ALA A 5 -79.68 -27.39 -18.97
C ALA A 5 -78.37 -26.67 -19.38
N GLN A 6 -78.13 -26.63 -20.69
CA GLN A 6 -77.15 -25.77 -21.36
C GLN A 6 -77.70 -24.34 -21.54
N GLY A 7 -76.82 -23.33 -21.49
CA GLY A 7 -77.12 -21.96 -21.93
C GLY A 7 -75.96 -21.00 -21.65
N ALA A 8 -75.41 -20.39 -22.70
CA ALA A 8 -74.28 -19.45 -22.61
C ALA A 8 -74.59 -18.20 -21.78
N LEU A 9 -73.63 -17.73 -20.98
CA LEU A 9 -73.68 -16.43 -20.30
C LEU A 9 -72.37 -15.65 -20.49
N ALA A 10 -72.50 -14.46 -21.07
CA ALA A 10 -71.49 -13.40 -21.11
C ALA A 10 -70.99 -13.05 -19.69
N PRO A 11 -69.80 -12.42 -19.54
CA PRO A 11 -69.27 -12.04 -18.23
C PRO A 11 -70.29 -11.19 -17.45
N ARG A 12 -70.89 -11.77 -16.41
CA ARG A 12 -71.75 -11.05 -15.48
C ARG A 12 -70.87 -10.23 -14.55
N THR A 13 -71.00 -8.92 -14.61
CA THR A 13 -70.50 -8.01 -13.59
C THR A 13 -71.26 -8.29 -12.29
N LEU A 14 -70.59 -8.84 -11.28
CA LEU A 14 -71.18 -8.99 -9.95
C LEU A 14 -71.43 -7.60 -9.37
N THR A 15 -72.69 -7.30 -9.04
CA THR A 15 -73.04 -6.05 -8.37
C THR A 15 -72.60 -6.10 -6.91
N LYS A 16 -72.41 -4.92 -6.31
CA LYS A 16 -72.01 -4.75 -4.90
C LYS A 16 -72.94 -5.47 -3.90
N ALA A 17 -74.18 -5.76 -4.30
CA ALA A 17 -75.15 -6.51 -3.51
C ALA A 17 -74.85 -8.02 -3.48
N ALA A 18 -74.42 -8.60 -4.60
CA ALA A 18 -74.03 -10.01 -4.68
C ALA A 18 -72.74 -10.30 -3.88
N LEU A 19 -71.81 -9.34 -3.84
CA LEU A 19 -70.60 -9.41 -3.01
C LEU A 19 -70.91 -9.32 -1.50
N ARG A 20 -71.95 -8.59 -1.10
CA ARG A 20 -72.41 -8.57 0.30
C ARG A 20 -73.10 -9.86 0.69
N HIS A 21 -73.95 -10.40 -0.17
CA HIS A 21 -74.63 -11.66 0.09
C HIS A 21 -73.62 -12.82 0.23
N LEU A 22 -72.55 -12.82 -0.57
CA LEU A 22 -71.45 -13.79 -0.47
C LEU A 22 -70.61 -13.60 0.81
N ALA A 23 -70.43 -12.37 1.28
CA ALA A 23 -69.75 -12.08 2.55
C ALA A 23 -70.60 -12.50 3.76
N GLU A 24 -71.93 -12.42 3.66
CA GLU A 24 -72.90 -12.92 4.65
C GLU A 24 -72.97 -14.45 4.66
N GLU A 25 -72.88 -15.13 3.51
CA GLU A 25 -72.81 -16.60 3.42
C GLU A 25 -71.49 -17.18 3.98
N LEU A 26 -70.43 -16.38 4.02
CA LEU A 26 -69.08 -16.78 4.45
C LEU A 26 -68.70 -16.27 5.86
N ASP A 27 -69.63 -15.62 6.56
CA ASP A 27 -69.47 -15.08 7.92
C ASP A 27 -68.23 -14.18 8.09
N LEU A 28 -67.97 -13.31 7.09
CA LEU A 28 -66.86 -12.35 7.09
C LEU A 28 -67.35 -10.97 7.55
N ASP A 29 -66.82 -10.46 8.67
CA ASP A 29 -67.16 -9.13 9.21
C ASP A 29 -66.50 -8.01 8.38
N VAL A 30 -67.30 -7.11 7.81
CA VAL A 30 -66.85 -6.00 6.96
C VAL A 30 -67.32 -4.66 7.53
N GLY A 31 -66.42 -3.96 8.23
CA GLY A 31 -66.66 -2.61 8.78
C GLY A 31 -66.88 -1.51 7.72
N PRO A 32 -67.33 -0.30 8.12
CA PRO A 32 -67.86 0.72 7.22
C PRO A 32 -66.78 1.46 6.41
N ALA A 33 -67.08 1.73 5.13
CA ALA A 33 -66.20 2.39 4.16
C ALA A 33 -66.14 3.93 4.29
N PRO A 34 -64.97 4.58 4.12
CA PRO A 34 -64.87 6.05 4.05
C PRO A 34 -65.31 6.67 2.70
N ALA A 35 -65.72 7.94 2.76
CA ALA A 35 -66.58 8.66 1.82
C ALA A 35 -65.98 9.21 0.49
N HIS A 36 -64.85 8.70 -0.03
CA HIS A 36 -64.23 9.25 -1.26
C HIS A 36 -64.21 8.29 -2.46
N ALA A 37 -65.05 7.26 -2.48
CA ALA A 37 -65.29 6.48 -3.68
C ALA A 37 -66.14 7.28 -4.71
N ARG A 38 -65.50 7.99 -5.66
CA ARG A 38 -66.18 8.45 -6.91
C ARG A 38 -65.29 8.35 -8.17
N ARG A 39 -65.78 7.49 -9.07
CA ARG A 39 -65.79 7.53 -10.56
C ARG A 39 -64.49 7.26 -11.32
N LEU A 40 -64.43 6.07 -11.95
CA LEU A 40 -63.68 5.81 -13.18
C LEU A 40 -64.28 6.66 -14.32
N ALA A 41 -63.44 7.42 -15.01
CA ALA A 41 -63.71 7.93 -16.34
C ALA A 41 -62.83 7.16 -17.33
N VAL A 42 -63.44 6.52 -18.32
CA VAL A 42 -62.75 5.88 -19.44
C VAL A 42 -62.76 6.88 -20.59
N SER A 43 -61.58 7.32 -21.03
CA SER A 43 -61.39 7.98 -22.31
C SER A 43 -60.75 6.94 -23.24
N ALA A 44 -61.52 6.48 -24.23
CA ALA A 44 -60.98 5.74 -25.36
C ALA A 44 -60.50 6.77 -26.38
N ASP A 45 -59.18 6.83 -26.61
CA ASP A 45 -58.67 7.35 -27.87
C ASP A 45 -58.26 6.15 -28.73
N ARG A 46 -58.78 6.13 -29.96
CA ARG A 46 -58.51 5.08 -30.93
C ARG A 46 -57.20 5.42 -31.63
N ASP A 47 -56.34 4.43 -31.79
CA ASP A 47 -55.10 4.43 -32.56
C ASP A 47 -53.81 4.90 -31.84
N ALA A 48 -53.37 4.12 -30.83
CA ALA A 48 -51.95 4.00 -30.48
C ALA A 48 -51.69 2.67 -29.76
N ASP A 49 -50.74 1.87 -30.27
CA ASP A 49 -50.27 0.63 -29.65
C ASP A 49 -49.76 0.90 -28.23
N VAL A 50 -50.41 0.30 -27.24
CA VAL A 50 -50.02 0.39 -25.82
C VAL A 50 -49.01 -0.72 -25.52
N THR A 51 -47.74 -0.33 -25.33
CA THR A 51 -46.74 -1.18 -24.69
C THR A 51 -46.96 -1.13 -23.17
N LEU A 52 -47.34 -2.26 -22.57
CA LEU A 52 -47.41 -2.40 -21.10
C LEU A 52 -46.00 -2.61 -20.54
N ALA A 53 -45.36 -1.54 -20.07
CA ALA A 53 -44.21 -1.61 -19.17
C ALA A 53 -44.68 -1.28 -17.74
N PRO A 54 -44.31 -2.06 -16.70
CA PRO A 54 -44.61 -1.69 -15.32
C PRO A 54 -43.67 -0.56 -14.89
N THR A 55 -44.03 0.69 -15.20
CA THR A 55 -43.43 1.87 -14.58
C THR A 55 -44.30 2.26 -13.39
N LEU A 56 -43.81 1.98 -12.18
CA LEU A 56 -44.46 2.39 -10.94
C LEU A 56 -44.23 3.90 -10.73
N ILE A 57 -45.23 4.74 -11.02
CA ILE A 57 -45.25 6.14 -10.57
C ILE A 57 -46.04 6.18 -9.26
N VAL A 58 -45.35 6.28 -8.13
CA VAL A 58 -45.99 6.54 -6.84
C VAL A 58 -46.26 8.05 -6.75
N ALA A 59 -47.50 8.47 -6.96
CA ALA A 59 -47.94 9.82 -6.60
C ALA A 59 -48.20 9.86 -5.08
N PRO A 60 -47.64 10.83 -4.33
CA PRO A 60 -47.86 10.91 -2.89
C PRO A 60 -49.27 11.41 -2.58
N ALA A 61 -49.83 10.93 -1.46
CA ALA A 61 -51.15 11.37 -0.99
C ALA A 61 -51.19 12.91 -0.76
N PRO A 62 -52.32 13.58 -1.04
CA PRO A 62 -52.45 15.01 -0.80
C PRO A 62 -52.47 15.27 0.71
N GLY A 63 -51.42 15.90 1.24
CA GLY A 63 -51.35 16.34 2.64
C GLY A 63 -49.99 16.23 3.34
N LEU A 64 -48.99 15.55 2.76
CA LEU A 64 -47.65 15.47 3.34
C LEU A 64 -46.87 16.78 3.13
N ALA A 65 -46.32 17.34 4.22
CA ALA A 65 -45.46 18.52 4.22
C ALA A 65 -44.24 18.33 3.30
N ASP A 66 -43.79 19.41 2.66
CA ASP A 66 -42.79 19.36 1.57
C ASP A 66 -41.44 18.75 1.99
N ASP A 67 -41.09 18.74 3.28
CA ASP A 67 -39.90 18.04 3.81
C ASP A 67 -40.04 16.51 3.79
N ALA A 68 -41.23 15.98 4.06
CA ALA A 68 -41.50 14.55 3.93
C ALA A 68 -41.57 14.14 2.44
N ARG A 69 -41.99 15.05 1.55
CA ARG A 69 -41.96 14.82 0.09
C ARG A 69 -40.54 14.72 -0.46
N ARG A 70 -39.57 15.42 0.12
CA ARG A 70 -38.14 15.25 -0.22
C ARG A 70 -37.60 13.91 0.31
N ARG A 71 -37.96 13.51 1.53
CA ARG A 71 -37.53 12.22 2.11
C ARG A 71 -38.11 11.01 1.37
N VAL A 72 -39.40 10.99 1.06
CA VAL A 72 -40.04 9.86 0.35
C VAL A 72 -39.57 9.76 -1.12
N ARG A 73 -39.22 10.87 -1.78
CA ARG A 73 -38.56 10.82 -3.10
C ARG A 73 -37.11 10.34 -3.03
N HIS A 74 -36.43 10.54 -1.89
CA HIS A 74 -35.09 10.02 -1.64
C HIS A 74 -35.09 8.50 -1.38
N ASP A 75 -36.16 7.98 -0.76
CA ASP A 75 -36.32 6.54 -0.44
C ASP A 75 -36.82 5.68 -1.63
N ALA A 76 -37.40 6.31 -2.68
CA ALA A 76 -38.13 5.60 -3.74
C ALA A 76 -37.27 5.11 -4.93
N GLY A 77 -35.97 5.36 -4.96
CA GLY A 77 -35.02 4.67 -5.84
C GLY A 77 -33.99 4.00 -4.96
N ARG A 78 -33.76 2.69 -5.03
CA ARG A 78 -32.74 2.18 -5.95
C ARG A 78 -32.60 0.66 -5.85
N LEU A 79 -33.50 -0.03 -6.53
CA LEU A 79 -33.23 -1.38 -7.04
C LEU A 79 -34.06 -1.48 -8.31
N LEU A 80 -33.50 -0.96 -9.41
CA LEU A 80 -34.12 -1.03 -10.73
C LEU A 80 -33.66 -2.32 -11.40
N ALA A 81 -34.12 -3.47 -10.90
CA ALA A 81 -34.22 -4.65 -11.76
C ALA A 81 -35.40 -4.40 -12.72
N ARG A 82 -35.14 -3.76 -13.85
CA ARG A 82 -36.13 -3.61 -14.92
C ARG A 82 -36.06 -4.82 -15.83
N THR A 83 -37.14 -5.59 -15.89
CA THR A 83 -37.34 -6.64 -16.89
C THR A 83 -38.31 -6.12 -17.95
N GLY A 84 -37.76 -5.66 -19.07
CA GLY A 84 -38.51 -5.24 -20.25
C GLY A 84 -37.88 -5.84 -21.49
N GLY A 85 -38.66 -6.57 -22.30
CA GLY A 85 -38.16 -7.17 -23.55
C GLY A 85 -37.09 -8.27 -23.41
N GLY A 86 -36.88 -8.83 -22.21
CA GLY A 86 -35.85 -9.87 -21.96
C GLY A 86 -34.51 -9.33 -21.44
N GLN A 87 -34.40 -8.03 -21.16
CA GLN A 87 -33.21 -7.40 -20.59
C GLN A 87 -33.31 -7.30 -19.06
N VAL A 88 -32.18 -7.42 -18.35
CA VAL A 88 -32.03 -7.23 -16.90
C VAL A 88 -31.03 -6.09 -16.66
N GLU A 89 -31.47 -5.06 -15.95
CA GLU A 89 -30.66 -3.94 -15.50
C GLU A 89 -30.36 -4.09 -14.00
N ILE A 90 -29.10 -3.86 -13.56
CA ILE A 90 -28.73 -3.86 -12.14
C ILE A 90 -27.83 -2.67 -11.86
N ALA A 91 -28.20 -1.86 -10.88
CA ALA A 91 -27.44 -0.70 -10.45
C ALA A 91 -26.93 -0.90 -9.01
N VAL A 92 -25.63 -0.73 -8.81
CA VAL A 92 -24.95 -0.71 -7.50
C VAL A 92 -24.81 0.74 -7.07
N HIS A 93 -25.14 1.05 -5.83
CA HIS A 93 -25.16 2.40 -5.27
C HIS A 93 -24.27 2.53 -4.04
N SER A 94 -23.81 3.76 -3.77
CA SER A 94 -23.18 4.07 -2.49
C SER A 94 -24.22 4.03 -1.39
N ASP A 95 -23.95 3.29 -0.33
CA ASP A 95 -24.87 3.11 0.80
C ASP A 95 -24.27 3.75 2.06
N ASP A 96 -24.59 5.02 2.30
CA ASP A 96 -24.18 5.75 3.52
C ASP A 96 -25.20 5.60 4.67
N HIS A 97 -26.27 4.83 4.47
CA HIS A 97 -27.47 4.91 5.31
C HIS A 97 -27.24 4.44 6.76
N TRP A 98 -26.33 3.50 6.96
CA TRP A 98 -26.00 2.95 8.29
C TRP A 98 -25.04 3.83 9.11
N ILE A 99 -24.17 4.58 8.43
CA ILE A 99 -23.19 5.47 9.09
C ILE A 99 -23.92 6.60 9.81
N GLN A 100 -25.04 7.07 9.27
CA GLN A 100 -25.87 8.12 9.87
C GLN A 100 -26.68 7.66 11.10
N GLU A 101 -26.96 6.36 11.27
CA GLU A 101 -27.65 5.85 12.46
C GLU A 101 -26.72 5.73 13.68
N ILE A 102 -25.41 5.62 13.46
CA ILE A 102 -24.40 5.44 14.53
C ILE A 102 -23.62 6.73 14.79
N HIS A 103 -23.50 7.63 13.81
CA HIS A 103 -22.73 8.87 13.93
C HIS A 103 -23.53 10.14 13.60
N SER A 104 -23.25 11.20 14.35
CA SER A 104 -23.69 12.56 14.05
C SER A 104 -22.82 13.26 12.98
N ASP A 105 -21.64 12.71 12.66
CA ASP A 105 -20.73 13.22 11.63
C ASP A 105 -20.33 12.11 10.64
N PRO A 106 -20.45 12.32 9.31
CA PRO A 106 -19.99 11.36 8.32
C PRO A 106 -18.46 11.22 8.36
N PRO A 107 -17.90 10.03 8.05
CA PRO A 107 -16.46 9.86 7.92
C PRO A 107 -15.91 10.77 6.81
N PRO A 108 -14.62 11.12 6.87
CA PRO A 108 -14.00 11.96 5.85
C PRO A 108 -14.19 11.31 4.46
N PRO A 109 -14.36 12.12 3.40
CA PRO A 109 -14.62 11.61 2.06
C PRO A 109 -13.47 10.70 1.63
N THR A 110 -13.74 9.41 1.58
CA THR A 110 -12.83 8.41 1.06
C THR A 110 -12.94 8.38 -0.47
N THR A 111 -11.78 8.27 -1.14
CA THR A 111 -11.74 8.01 -2.58
C THR A 111 -12.39 6.66 -2.84
N ALA A 112 -13.60 6.67 -3.42
CA ALA A 112 -14.21 5.47 -3.96
C ALA A 112 -13.37 4.96 -5.13
N ARG A 113 -13.16 3.66 -5.21
CA ARG A 113 -12.60 2.99 -6.38
C ARG A 113 -13.48 1.83 -6.77
N ILE A 114 -13.72 1.71 -8.05
CA ILE A 114 -14.61 0.72 -8.63
C ILE A 114 -13.84 0.01 -9.73
N GLN A 115 -13.80 -1.31 -9.66
CA GLN A 115 -13.26 -2.18 -10.69
C GLN A 115 -14.35 -3.17 -11.09
N ALA A 116 -14.91 -3.05 -12.29
CA ALA A 116 -15.91 -3.98 -12.80
C ALA A 116 -15.25 -5.04 -13.71
N VAL A 117 -15.64 -6.31 -13.57
CA VAL A 117 -15.04 -7.44 -14.29
C VAL A 117 -16.11 -8.08 -15.18
N ALA A 118 -16.54 -7.37 -16.23
CA ALA A 118 -17.43 -7.93 -17.26
C ALA A 118 -17.41 -7.09 -18.55
N PRO A 119 -16.59 -7.45 -19.56
CA PRO A 119 -16.58 -6.80 -20.86
C PRO A 119 -17.96 -6.89 -21.52
N GLY A 120 -18.54 -5.74 -21.90
CA GLY A 120 -19.81 -5.66 -22.63
C GLY A 120 -21.09 -5.65 -21.79
N LEU A 121 -21.01 -5.81 -20.46
CA LEU A 121 -22.18 -5.72 -19.55
C LEU A 121 -22.26 -4.39 -18.79
N VAL A 122 -21.19 -3.58 -18.76
CA VAL A 122 -21.11 -2.34 -17.98
C VAL A 122 -21.27 -1.13 -18.90
N GLN A 123 -22.31 -0.31 -18.67
CA GLN A 123 -22.56 0.89 -19.47
C GLN A 123 -22.15 2.18 -18.74
N TRP A 124 -22.32 2.24 -17.42
CA TRP A 124 -22.09 3.43 -16.60
C TRP A 124 -21.35 3.13 -15.30
N ILE A 125 -20.41 4.01 -14.93
CA ILE A 125 -19.76 3.99 -13.61
C ILE A 125 -19.79 5.42 -13.04
N ALA A 126 -20.47 5.66 -11.92
CA ALA A 126 -20.40 6.97 -11.27
C ALA A 126 -19.34 7.04 -10.18
N ALA A 127 -18.60 8.15 -10.16
CA ALA A 127 -17.59 8.45 -9.17
C ALA A 127 -18.06 9.65 -8.32
N PRO A 128 -17.93 9.62 -6.97
CA PRO A 128 -17.92 10.88 -6.22
C PRO A 128 -16.80 11.80 -6.75
N GLN A 129 -16.90 13.12 -6.51
CA GLN A 129 -15.95 14.11 -7.06
C GLN A 129 -14.48 13.84 -6.70
N THR A 130 -14.22 13.00 -5.68
CA THR A 130 -12.91 12.60 -5.18
C THR A 130 -12.53 11.13 -5.49
N ALA A 131 -13.28 10.44 -6.34
CA ALA A 131 -13.10 9.02 -6.65
C ALA A 131 -12.28 8.76 -7.93
N THR A 132 -11.59 7.62 -7.95
CA THR A 132 -10.87 7.12 -9.12
C THR A 132 -11.64 5.91 -9.67
N VAL A 133 -12.28 6.07 -10.82
CA VAL A 133 -13.02 5.00 -11.50
C VAL A 133 -12.10 4.24 -12.46
N LEU A 134 -12.09 2.91 -12.37
CA LEU A 134 -11.50 2.03 -13.38
C LEU A 134 -12.65 1.46 -14.22
N ALA A 135 -12.84 2.02 -15.41
CA ALA A 135 -13.85 1.56 -16.35
C ALA A 135 -13.18 0.95 -17.58
N GLU A 136 -13.78 -0.09 -18.16
CA GLU A 136 -13.33 -0.61 -19.44
C GLU A 136 -13.60 0.39 -20.59
N PRO A 137 -12.86 0.31 -21.72
CA PRO A 137 -13.11 1.15 -22.88
C PRO A 137 -14.57 1.06 -23.35
N GLY A 138 -15.30 2.18 -23.31
CA GLY A 138 -16.71 2.27 -23.75
C GLY A 138 -17.73 2.55 -22.65
N ALA A 139 -17.36 2.42 -21.37
CA ALA A 139 -18.22 2.81 -20.25
C ALA A 139 -18.17 4.34 -20.00
N SER A 140 -19.34 4.95 -19.75
CA SER A 140 -19.44 6.39 -19.49
C SER A 140 -19.34 6.69 -17.98
N VAL A 141 -18.51 7.68 -17.62
CA VAL A 141 -18.34 8.13 -16.23
C VAL A 141 -19.18 9.38 -15.97
N VAL A 142 -20.02 9.35 -14.93
CA VAL A 142 -20.91 10.47 -14.54
C VAL A 142 -20.79 10.75 -13.04
N ALA A 143 -21.16 11.95 -12.60
CA ALA A 143 -21.29 12.23 -11.18
C ALA A 143 -22.66 11.75 -10.69
N GLY A 144 -22.70 10.88 -9.67
CA GLY A 144 -23.95 10.33 -9.15
C GLY A 144 -23.71 9.37 -7.98
N GLN A 145 -24.80 8.99 -7.29
CA GLN A 145 -24.75 7.99 -6.20
C GLN A 145 -24.86 6.53 -6.73
N THR A 146 -25.02 6.33 -8.05
CA THR A 146 -24.99 5.00 -8.70
C THR A 146 -23.57 4.64 -9.07
N LEU A 147 -22.93 3.78 -8.30
CA LEU A 147 -21.54 3.36 -8.50
C LEU A 147 -21.35 2.62 -9.82
N VAL A 148 -22.17 1.60 -10.16
CA VAL A 148 -22.05 0.81 -11.41
C VAL A 148 -23.41 0.37 -11.91
N GLU A 149 -23.63 0.38 -13.23
CA GLU A 149 -24.83 -0.22 -13.86
C GLU A 149 -24.46 -1.35 -14.83
N PHE A 150 -25.17 -2.48 -14.73
CA PHE A 150 -25.04 -3.67 -15.57
C PHE A 150 -26.30 -3.90 -16.42
N PHE A 151 -26.15 -4.31 -17.68
CA PHE A 151 -27.26 -4.59 -18.61
C PHE A 151 -27.07 -5.91 -19.37
N SER A 152 -28.12 -6.73 -19.51
CA SER A 152 -28.14 -7.86 -20.45
C SER A 152 -28.77 -7.47 -21.80
N GLY A 153 -28.15 -7.87 -22.93
CA GLY A 153 -28.50 -7.44 -24.30
C GLY A 153 -29.77 -8.07 -24.93
N GLU A 154 -30.19 -7.56 -26.11
CA GLU A 154 -31.45 -7.84 -26.83
C GLU A 154 -31.65 -9.27 -27.40
N ALA A 155 -30.69 -10.19 -27.24
CA ALA A 155 -30.76 -11.52 -27.87
C ALA A 155 -30.90 -12.67 -26.84
N GLY A 156 -31.84 -12.56 -25.91
CA GLY A 156 -32.47 -13.71 -25.23
C GLY A 156 -31.59 -14.70 -24.45
N HIS A 157 -30.30 -14.44 -24.20
CA HIS A 157 -29.41 -15.38 -23.49
C HIS A 157 -28.49 -14.75 -22.43
N GLY A 158 -28.60 -13.45 -22.14
CA GLY A 158 -27.96 -12.88 -20.96
C GLY A 158 -28.74 -13.26 -19.70
N ASN A 159 -28.48 -14.47 -19.17
CA ASN A 159 -29.14 -15.02 -17.99
C ASN A 159 -28.80 -14.16 -16.75
N LEU A 160 -29.72 -14.05 -15.78
CA LEU A 160 -29.48 -13.46 -14.45
C LEU A 160 -28.15 -13.93 -13.84
N HIS A 161 -27.73 -15.15 -14.15
CA HIS A 161 -26.42 -15.71 -13.79
C HIS A 161 -25.22 -14.90 -14.29
N GLU A 162 -25.24 -14.35 -15.50
CA GLU A 162 -24.14 -13.53 -16.05
C GLU A 162 -24.07 -12.17 -15.35
N VAL A 163 -25.22 -11.55 -15.10
CA VAL A 163 -25.28 -10.30 -14.35
C VAL A 163 -24.88 -10.52 -12.89
N LEU A 164 -25.30 -11.63 -12.26
CA LEU A 164 -24.88 -12.02 -10.92
C LEU A 164 -23.37 -12.27 -10.87
N ALA A 165 -22.81 -12.96 -11.86
CA ALA A 165 -21.38 -13.15 -11.99
C ALA A 165 -20.64 -11.82 -12.18
N ALA A 166 -21.18 -10.87 -12.94
CA ALA A 166 -20.61 -9.53 -13.15
C ALA A 166 -20.65 -8.65 -11.89
N VAL A 167 -21.77 -8.64 -11.16
CA VAL A 167 -21.90 -7.97 -9.86
C VAL A 167 -20.95 -8.61 -8.85
N HIS A 168 -20.84 -9.95 -8.86
CA HIS A 168 -19.93 -10.69 -7.99
C HIS A 168 -18.47 -10.39 -8.33
N GLY A 169 -18.13 -10.28 -9.62
CA GLY A 169 -16.79 -9.93 -10.10
C GLY A 169 -16.42 -8.46 -9.88
N THR A 170 -17.40 -7.59 -9.66
CA THR A 170 -17.16 -6.17 -9.40
C THR A 170 -16.64 -5.93 -8.00
N GLU A 171 -15.54 -5.20 -7.89
CA GLU A 171 -14.95 -4.79 -6.62
C GLU A 171 -15.16 -3.29 -6.40
N ILE A 172 -15.63 -2.94 -5.20
CA ILE A 172 -15.85 -1.55 -4.79
C ILE A 172 -15.10 -1.32 -3.49
N TRP A 173 -14.27 -0.28 -3.49
CA TRP A 173 -13.36 0.05 -2.40
C TRP A 173 -13.52 1.52 -2.03
N GLY A 174 -13.25 1.86 -0.77
CA GLY A 174 -13.26 3.25 -0.30
C GLY A 174 -14.66 3.83 -0.09
N VAL A 175 -15.72 3.17 -0.52
CA VAL A 175 -17.11 3.53 -0.17
C VAL A 175 -17.88 2.28 0.18
N THR A 176 -18.83 2.42 1.11
CA THR A 176 -19.86 1.42 1.34
C THR A 176 -20.80 1.36 0.14
N SER A 177 -21.27 0.17 -0.21
CA SER A 177 -22.20 -0.02 -1.32
C SER A 177 -23.25 -1.06 -1.00
N ASP A 178 -24.38 -0.98 -1.71
CA ASP A 178 -25.43 -1.99 -1.66
C ASP A 178 -25.10 -3.25 -2.50
N ARG A 179 -23.86 -3.41 -2.97
CA ARG A 179 -23.43 -4.60 -3.74
C ARG A 179 -23.77 -5.91 -3.04
N GLU A 180 -23.53 -6.00 -1.74
CA GLU A 180 -23.84 -7.20 -0.97
C GLU A 180 -25.36 -7.44 -0.87
N ARG A 181 -26.15 -6.36 -0.78
CA ARG A 181 -27.61 -6.41 -0.86
C ARG A 181 -28.05 -7.03 -2.18
N LEU A 182 -27.46 -6.56 -3.27
CA LEU A 182 -27.78 -6.99 -4.62
C LEU A 182 -27.41 -8.45 -4.79
N LEU A 183 -26.19 -8.87 -4.41
CA LEU A 183 -25.79 -10.28 -4.48
C LEU A 183 -26.72 -11.19 -3.66
N PHE A 184 -27.11 -10.75 -2.46
CA PHE A 184 -28.04 -11.51 -1.62
C PHE A 184 -29.41 -11.66 -2.28
N LEU A 185 -29.99 -10.57 -2.78
CA LEU A 185 -31.29 -10.60 -3.45
C LEU A 185 -31.25 -11.41 -4.75
N LEU A 186 -30.18 -11.28 -5.55
CA LEU A 186 -30.04 -11.98 -6.83
C LEU A 186 -29.81 -13.48 -6.66
N ALA A 187 -29.27 -13.91 -5.52
CA ALA A 187 -29.11 -15.32 -5.18
C ALA A 187 -30.40 -15.97 -4.64
N ASP A 188 -31.45 -15.19 -4.36
CA ASP A 188 -32.71 -15.72 -3.84
C ASP A 188 -33.43 -16.57 -4.91
N PRO A 189 -33.85 -17.81 -4.60
CA PRO A 189 -34.55 -18.69 -5.54
C PRO A 189 -35.80 -18.07 -6.16
N LEU A 190 -36.49 -17.16 -5.47
CA LEU A 190 -37.65 -16.45 -6.00
C LEU A 190 -37.24 -15.42 -7.06
N VAL A 191 -36.11 -14.73 -6.88
CA VAL A 191 -35.57 -13.82 -7.90
C VAL A 191 -35.07 -14.61 -9.11
N ALA A 192 -34.39 -15.73 -8.89
CA ALA A 192 -33.98 -16.65 -9.96
C ALA A 192 -35.17 -17.24 -10.74
N ALA A 193 -36.30 -17.47 -10.08
CA ALA A 193 -37.53 -17.94 -10.69
C ALA A 193 -38.38 -16.83 -11.34
N GLY A 194 -37.92 -15.57 -11.34
CA GLY A 194 -38.68 -14.44 -11.90
C GLY A 194 -39.88 -14.00 -11.05
N ALA A 195 -39.95 -14.46 -9.79
CA ALA A 195 -41.03 -14.19 -8.83
C ALA A 195 -40.64 -13.11 -7.80
N ALA A 196 -39.74 -12.20 -8.16
CA ALA A 196 -39.31 -11.10 -7.31
C ALA A 196 -40.50 -10.19 -6.93
N SER A 197 -40.60 -9.79 -5.65
CA SER A 197 -41.68 -8.91 -5.17
C SER A 197 -41.14 -7.62 -4.55
N PRO A 198 -41.92 -6.52 -4.55
CA PRO A 198 -41.53 -5.28 -3.87
C PRO A 198 -41.25 -5.46 -2.37
N ALA A 199 -41.86 -6.46 -1.71
CA ALA A 199 -41.65 -6.76 -0.30
C ALA A 199 -40.20 -7.22 -0.01
N MET A 200 -39.51 -7.81 -0.99
CA MET A 200 -38.11 -8.20 -0.86
C MET A 200 -37.16 -6.98 -0.73
N ARG A 201 -37.62 -5.77 -1.08
CA ARG A 201 -36.88 -4.54 -0.81
C ARG A 201 -36.79 -4.20 0.67
N ALA A 202 -37.67 -4.75 1.51
CA ALA A 202 -37.60 -4.60 2.96
C ALA A 202 -36.80 -5.72 3.63
N ALA A 203 -36.23 -6.66 2.85
CA ALA A 203 -35.41 -7.73 3.40
C ALA A 203 -34.19 -7.12 4.15
N PRO A 204 -33.91 -7.59 5.38
CA PRO A 204 -32.69 -7.22 6.09
C PRO A 204 -31.47 -7.56 5.24
N LEU A 205 -30.47 -6.68 5.24
CA LEU A 205 -29.16 -7.05 4.68
C LEU A 205 -28.61 -8.25 5.45
N PRO A 206 -27.79 -9.09 4.81
CA PRO A 206 -26.89 -9.95 5.56
C PRO A 206 -26.11 -9.08 6.56
N GLU A 207 -26.20 -9.41 7.84
CA GLU A 207 -25.34 -8.77 8.83
C GLU A 207 -23.86 -9.07 8.48
N PRO A 208 -22.95 -8.08 8.66
CA PRO A 208 -21.54 -8.33 8.42
C PRO A 208 -21.06 -9.39 9.40
N ASP A 209 -20.01 -10.15 9.09
CA ASP A 209 -19.56 -11.16 10.07
C ASP A 209 -19.10 -10.48 11.37
N LEU A 210 -18.48 -9.30 11.26
CA LEU A 210 -18.12 -8.45 12.38
C LEU A 210 -18.43 -6.97 12.10
N LEU A 211 -18.90 -6.26 13.11
CA LEU A 211 -19.06 -4.82 13.14
C LEU A 211 -18.07 -4.19 14.12
N VAL A 212 -17.33 -3.19 13.68
CA VAL A 212 -16.42 -2.41 14.54
C VAL A 212 -17.21 -1.37 15.33
N ILE A 213 -17.41 -1.61 16.62
CA ILE A 213 -18.06 -0.65 17.51
C ILE A 213 -17.06 0.44 17.94
N ALA A 214 -15.83 0.04 18.25
CA ALA A 214 -14.73 0.94 18.52
C ALA A 214 -13.43 0.35 17.92
N PRO A 215 -12.57 1.15 17.26
CA PRO A 215 -11.43 0.62 16.52
C PRO A 215 -10.18 0.31 17.35
N GLY A 216 -10.10 0.78 18.60
CA GLY A 216 -8.85 0.81 19.36
C GLY A 216 -7.93 1.95 18.91
N MET A 217 -6.65 1.93 19.32
CA MET A 217 -5.70 2.97 18.91
C MET A 217 -5.29 2.84 17.44
N GLN A 218 -4.87 1.64 17.03
CA GLN A 218 -4.53 1.33 15.65
C GLN A 218 -4.71 -0.16 15.40
N THR A 219 -5.80 -0.50 14.71
CA THR A 219 -6.11 -1.88 14.31
C THR A 219 -6.10 -2.00 12.79
N THR A 220 -5.34 -2.96 12.24
CA THR A 220 -5.22 -3.19 10.79
C THR A 220 -5.36 -4.65 10.43
N ILE A 221 -5.79 -4.95 9.20
CA ILE A 221 -5.78 -6.31 8.66
C ILE A 221 -4.36 -6.63 8.17
N GLN A 222 -3.76 -7.70 8.69
CA GLN A 222 -2.43 -8.14 8.31
C GLN A 222 -2.43 -9.62 7.96
N ALA A 223 -1.57 -9.99 7.01
CA ALA A 223 -1.42 -11.35 6.52
C ALA A 223 0.03 -11.65 6.18
N MET A 224 0.43 -12.93 6.29
CA MET A 224 1.73 -13.43 5.88
C MET A 224 1.67 -14.00 4.44
N PRO A 225 2.76 -13.91 3.65
CA PRO A 225 4.04 -13.27 3.96
C PRO A 225 4.05 -11.75 3.72
N GLY A 226 2.87 -11.12 3.66
CA GLY A 226 2.74 -9.76 3.20
C GLY A 226 2.81 -9.69 1.67
N ARG A 227 3.42 -8.64 1.15
CA ARG A 227 3.43 -8.19 -0.25
C ARG A 227 4.85 -8.29 -0.84
N LEU A 228 5.31 -9.52 -1.03
CA LEU A 228 6.61 -9.80 -1.63
C LEU A 228 6.59 -9.61 -3.16
N GLY A 229 7.77 -9.47 -3.77
CA GLY A 229 7.93 -9.32 -5.22
C GLY A 229 7.94 -7.87 -5.72
N TRP A 230 7.79 -6.89 -4.83
CA TRP A 230 7.66 -5.47 -5.18
C TRP A 230 8.66 -4.56 -4.45
N TRP A 231 9.65 -5.15 -3.75
CA TRP A 231 10.66 -4.38 -3.00
C TRP A 231 11.51 -3.50 -3.93
N GLU A 232 11.74 -3.97 -5.16
CA GLU A 232 12.47 -3.24 -6.22
C GLU A 232 11.85 -1.90 -6.60
N VAL A 233 10.55 -1.74 -6.37
CA VAL A 233 9.83 -0.49 -6.66
C VAL A 233 9.40 0.22 -5.39
N GLY A 234 9.97 -0.14 -4.23
CA GLY A 234 9.67 0.49 -2.95
C GLY A 234 8.27 0.23 -2.44
N VAL A 235 7.69 -0.92 -2.76
CA VAL A 235 6.48 -1.39 -2.10
C VAL A 235 6.89 -2.32 -0.97
N PRO A 236 6.62 -1.98 0.30
CA PRO A 236 6.96 -2.83 1.41
C PRO A 236 6.12 -4.11 1.46
N PRO A 237 6.65 -5.17 2.08
CA PRO A 237 5.88 -6.37 2.34
C PRO A 237 4.69 -6.09 3.25
N SER A 238 4.79 -5.12 4.16
CA SER A 238 3.86 -4.99 5.27
C SER A 238 3.69 -6.33 5.98
N GLY A 239 2.46 -6.71 6.32
CA GLY A 239 2.22 -7.90 7.12
C GLY A 239 2.35 -7.61 8.62
N PRO A 240 2.21 -8.64 9.45
CA PRO A 240 2.31 -8.48 10.90
C PRO A 240 3.71 -8.01 11.31
N MET A 241 3.78 -7.05 12.24
CA MET A 241 5.03 -6.63 12.86
C MET A 241 5.62 -7.72 13.77
N ASP A 242 4.77 -8.53 14.38
CA ASP A 242 5.09 -9.79 15.06
C ASP A 242 4.42 -10.95 14.30
N ASP A 243 5.16 -11.50 13.35
CA ASP A 243 4.72 -12.59 12.50
C ASP A 243 4.50 -13.90 13.26
N LEU A 244 5.26 -14.12 14.34
CA LEU A 244 5.15 -15.30 15.17
C LEU A 244 3.78 -15.34 15.84
N ALA A 245 3.34 -14.25 16.47
CA ALA A 245 2.04 -14.19 17.13
C ALA A 245 0.88 -14.46 16.15
N LEU A 246 0.88 -13.82 14.97
CA LEU A 246 -0.15 -14.08 13.95
C LEU A 246 -0.15 -15.56 13.52
N ARG A 247 1.03 -16.14 13.26
CA ARG A 247 1.16 -17.55 12.88
C ARG A 247 0.62 -18.49 13.97
N LEU A 248 0.98 -18.26 15.23
CA LEU A 248 0.54 -19.10 16.34
C LEU A 248 -0.98 -19.03 16.53
N GLY A 249 -1.56 -17.83 16.50
CA GLY A 249 -3.01 -17.65 16.63
C GLY A 249 -3.79 -18.31 15.49
N ASN A 250 -3.29 -18.21 14.25
CA ASN A 250 -3.88 -18.90 13.10
C ASN A 250 -3.73 -20.42 13.18
N ALA A 251 -2.56 -20.93 13.58
CA ALA A 251 -2.28 -22.36 13.69
C ALA A 251 -3.19 -23.04 14.74
N VAL A 252 -3.45 -22.38 15.87
CA VAL A 252 -4.39 -22.85 16.90
C VAL A 252 -5.82 -23.00 16.36
N LEU A 253 -6.22 -22.17 15.40
CA LEU A 253 -7.53 -22.23 14.75
C LEU A 253 -7.58 -23.20 13.55
N GLY A 254 -6.44 -23.78 13.16
CA GLY A 254 -6.32 -24.57 11.95
C GLY A 254 -6.46 -23.75 10.67
N ASN A 255 -6.17 -22.45 10.73
CA ASN A 255 -6.16 -21.59 9.56
C ASN A 255 -4.91 -21.86 8.69
N PRO A 256 -5.01 -21.70 7.36
CA PRO A 256 -3.83 -21.77 6.51
C PRO A 256 -2.86 -20.60 6.81
N PRO A 257 -1.55 -20.72 6.50
CA PRO A 257 -0.54 -19.70 6.81
C PRO A 257 -0.81 -18.29 6.27
N LYS A 258 -1.61 -18.18 5.19
CA LYS A 258 -1.98 -16.91 4.55
C LYS A 258 -3.22 -16.24 5.17
N ALA A 259 -3.86 -16.86 6.16
CA ALA A 259 -5.06 -16.31 6.76
C ALA A 259 -4.76 -14.96 7.43
N ALA A 260 -5.54 -13.94 7.06
CA ALA A 260 -5.40 -12.62 7.64
C ALA A 260 -6.02 -12.57 9.04
N GLY A 261 -5.43 -11.77 9.91
CA GLY A 261 -5.95 -11.43 11.24
C GLY A 261 -5.85 -9.93 11.50
N LEU A 262 -6.43 -9.49 12.62
CA LEU A 262 -6.28 -8.10 13.06
C LEU A 262 -4.99 -7.95 13.87
N GLU A 263 -4.14 -7.01 13.49
CA GLU A 263 -3.05 -6.50 14.32
C GLU A 263 -3.58 -5.31 15.13
N CYS A 264 -3.63 -5.44 16.46
CA CYS A 264 -4.08 -4.41 17.40
C CYS A 264 -2.89 -3.84 18.18
N THR A 265 -2.63 -2.54 18.03
CA THR A 265 -1.49 -1.87 18.68
C THR A 265 -1.92 -1.13 19.93
N MET A 266 -1.30 -1.41 21.08
CA MET A 266 -1.48 -0.79 22.41
C MET A 266 -2.87 -0.94 23.05
N SER A 267 -3.94 -0.55 22.37
CA SER A 267 -5.34 -0.76 22.76
C SER A 267 -6.15 -1.31 21.60
N GLY A 268 -6.99 -2.29 21.88
CA GLY A 268 -7.70 -3.06 20.87
C GLY A 268 -9.13 -2.59 20.61
N PRO A 269 -9.81 -3.22 19.64
CA PRO A 269 -11.14 -2.86 19.24
C PRO A 269 -12.23 -3.43 20.16
N THR A 270 -13.43 -2.88 20.02
CA THR A 270 -14.69 -3.51 20.42
C THR A 270 -15.39 -3.98 19.14
N LEU A 271 -15.64 -5.29 19.04
CA LEU A 271 -16.19 -5.94 17.86
C LEU A 271 -17.48 -6.68 18.22
N ARG A 272 -18.57 -6.41 17.50
CA ARG A 272 -19.80 -7.20 17.56
C ARG A 272 -19.76 -8.26 16.48
N PHE A 273 -20.02 -9.51 16.84
CA PHE A 273 -20.06 -10.63 15.91
C PHE A 273 -21.51 -10.94 15.55
N SER A 274 -21.87 -10.89 14.28
CA SER A 274 -23.25 -11.20 13.88
C SER A 274 -23.47 -12.68 13.58
N LYS A 275 -22.38 -13.42 13.35
CA LYS A 275 -22.40 -14.87 13.16
C LYS A 275 -21.49 -15.53 14.17
N GLU A 276 -21.85 -16.75 14.57
CA GLU A 276 -20.99 -17.56 15.40
C GLU A 276 -19.67 -17.85 14.68
N THR A 277 -18.55 -17.72 15.40
CA THR A 277 -17.22 -18.06 14.89
C THR A 277 -16.28 -18.43 16.02
N VAL A 278 -15.16 -19.08 15.70
CA VAL A 278 -14.09 -19.33 16.66
C VAL A 278 -12.97 -18.30 16.45
N ILE A 279 -12.45 -17.74 17.54
CA ILE A 279 -11.32 -16.81 17.52
C ILE A 279 -10.18 -17.29 18.41
N CYS A 280 -8.99 -16.71 18.22
CA CYS A 280 -7.85 -16.87 19.10
C CYS A 280 -7.13 -15.53 19.26
N LEU A 281 -6.81 -15.17 20.51
CA LEU A 281 -5.93 -14.03 20.80
C LEU A 281 -4.50 -14.50 21.04
N SER A 282 -3.55 -13.79 20.44
CA SER A 282 -2.11 -14.06 20.54
C SER A 282 -1.30 -12.77 20.60
N GLY A 283 0.00 -12.87 20.88
CA GLY A 283 0.87 -11.70 21.13
C GLY A 283 0.74 -11.16 22.56
N ALA A 284 0.89 -9.85 22.73
CA ALA A 284 0.88 -9.18 24.02
C ALA A 284 -0.47 -9.32 24.71
N ARG A 285 -0.46 -9.52 26.03
CA ARG A 285 -1.67 -9.70 26.83
C ARG A 285 -2.44 -8.39 26.92
N MET A 286 -3.56 -8.35 26.20
CA MET A 286 -4.55 -7.30 26.28
C MET A 286 -5.78 -7.84 27.02
N PRO A 287 -6.27 -7.19 28.09
CA PRO A 287 -7.49 -7.64 28.75
C PRO A 287 -8.62 -7.77 27.73
N ALA A 288 -9.26 -8.93 27.68
CA ALA A 288 -10.30 -9.22 26.70
C ALA A 288 -11.51 -9.84 27.38
N ALA A 289 -12.71 -9.42 26.96
CA ALA A 289 -13.96 -9.95 27.48
C ALA A 289 -14.98 -10.12 26.36
N VAL A 290 -15.82 -11.14 26.45
CA VAL A 290 -16.99 -11.37 25.61
C VAL A 290 -18.22 -11.13 26.47
N ASP A 291 -19.03 -10.13 26.12
CA ASP A 291 -20.21 -9.70 26.90
C ASP A 291 -19.91 -9.51 28.40
N GLY A 292 -18.73 -8.98 28.70
CA GLY A 292 -18.26 -8.71 30.07
C GLY A 292 -17.58 -9.90 30.77
N VAL A 293 -17.61 -11.10 30.20
CA VAL A 293 -16.93 -12.28 30.75
C VAL A 293 -15.50 -12.35 30.21
N ALA A 294 -14.52 -12.43 31.12
CA ALA A 294 -13.11 -12.50 30.75
C ALA A 294 -12.81 -13.72 29.85
N MET A 295 -12.06 -13.50 28.78
CA MET A 295 -11.78 -14.52 27.78
C MET A 295 -10.43 -15.21 28.01
N PRO A 296 -10.34 -16.54 27.81
CA PRO A 296 -9.07 -17.24 27.72
C PRO A 296 -8.16 -16.70 26.61
N TRP A 297 -6.87 -17.00 26.68
CA TRP A 297 -5.86 -16.47 25.75
C TRP A 297 -5.04 -17.59 25.14
N ALA A 298 -4.60 -17.41 23.89
CA ALA A 298 -3.85 -18.40 23.12
C ALA A 298 -4.57 -19.76 23.02
N THR A 299 -5.90 -19.76 23.10
CA THR A 299 -6.75 -20.93 22.91
C THR A 299 -7.91 -20.57 21.98
N PRO A 300 -8.52 -21.55 21.29
CA PRO A 300 -9.74 -21.32 20.53
C PRO A 300 -10.89 -20.95 21.48
N VAL A 301 -11.65 -19.91 21.15
CA VAL A 301 -12.85 -19.50 21.89
C VAL A 301 -13.99 -19.30 20.89
N THR A 302 -15.10 -19.99 21.10
CA THR A 302 -16.34 -19.78 20.35
C THR A 302 -16.99 -18.48 20.78
N ILE A 303 -17.24 -17.59 19.83
CA ILE A 303 -17.97 -16.34 20.01
C ILE A 303 -19.37 -16.54 19.44
N PRO A 304 -20.42 -16.49 20.28
CA PRO A 304 -21.80 -16.62 19.82
C PRO A 304 -22.20 -15.49 18.86
N ALA A 305 -23.18 -15.77 18.00
CA ALA A 305 -23.83 -14.71 17.22
C ALA A 305 -24.49 -13.67 18.14
N GLY A 306 -24.32 -12.40 17.82
CA GLY A 306 -24.76 -11.24 18.60
C GLY A 306 -23.80 -10.78 19.70
N ALA A 307 -22.79 -11.59 20.07
CA ALA A 307 -21.89 -11.30 21.17
C ALA A 307 -20.89 -10.17 20.83
N THR A 308 -20.43 -9.47 21.86
CA THR A 308 -19.47 -8.37 21.75
C THR A 308 -18.15 -8.72 22.42
N LEU A 309 -17.08 -8.78 21.62
CA LEU A 309 -15.70 -8.86 22.09
C LEU A 309 -15.19 -7.44 22.37
N ARG A 310 -14.69 -7.20 23.59
CA ARG A 310 -14.01 -5.96 23.95
C ARG A 310 -12.56 -6.24 24.31
N LEU A 311 -11.64 -5.63 23.59
CA LEU A 311 -10.22 -5.59 23.94
C LEU A 311 -9.91 -4.27 24.69
N GLY A 312 -9.13 -4.37 25.75
CA GLY A 312 -8.68 -3.25 26.58
C GLY A 312 -7.35 -2.65 26.11
N THR A 313 -6.58 -2.15 27.07
CA THR A 313 -5.22 -1.62 26.86
C THR A 313 -4.20 -2.56 27.48
N ILE A 314 -3.07 -2.79 26.80
CA ILE A 314 -1.96 -3.57 27.34
C ILE A 314 -1.38 -2.84 28.57
N GLN A 315 -1.37 -3.51 29.73
CA GLN A 315 -0.79 -2.97 30.98
C GLN A 315 0.63 -3.47 31.25
N GLY A 316 1.01 -4.62 30.67
CA GLY A 316 2.30 -5.28 30.87
C GLY A 316 3.27 -5.08 29.68
N PRO A 317 4.35 -5.88 29.64
CA PRO A 317 5.26 -5.92 28.50
C PRO A 317 4.58 -6.34 27.19
N GLY A 318 5.16 -5.92 26.06
CA GLY A 318 4.59 -6.10 24.74
C GLY A 318 3.82 -4.88 24.22
N LEU A 319 3.47 -4.91 22.94
CA LEU A 319 2.82 -3.78 22.26
C LEU A 319 1.67 -4.21 21.33
N ARG A 320 1.69 -5.43 20.79
CA ARG A 320 0.72 -5.86 19.77
C ARG A 320 0.01 -7.16 20.13
N THR A 321 -1.30 -7.16 19.99
CA THR A 321 -2.17 -8.33 20.07
C THR A 321 -2.69 -8.67 18.69
N TYR A 322 -2.83 -9.96 18.38
CA TYR A 322 -3.48 -10.41 17.16
C TYR A 322 -4.82 -11.06 17.47
N VAL A 323 -5.88 -10.63 16.78
CA VAL A 323 -7.19 -11.30 16.76
C VAL A 323 -7.24 -12.18 15.51
N CYS A 324 -7.04 -13.48 15.70
CA CYS A 324 -7.18 -14.47 14.64
C CYS A 324 -8.61 -15.01 14.64
N ILE A 325 -9.19 -15.22 13.47
CA ILE A 325 -10.57 -15.69 13.29
C ILE A 325 -10.55 -16.92 12.39
N GLN A 326 -11.31 -17.95 12.74
CA GLN A 326 -11.39 -19.17 11.94
C GLN A 326 -11.85 -18.85 10.51
N GLY A 327 -11.11 -19.36 9.53
CA GLY A 327 -11.30 -19.05 8.11
C GLY A 327 -10.63 -17.74 7.63
N GLY A 328 -9.99 -16.99 8.53
CA GLY A 328 -9.30 -15.73 8.24
C GLY A 328 -10.24 -14.56 7.93
N LEU A 329 -9.69 -13.35 7.93
CA LEU A 329 -10.41 -12.15 7.51
C LEU A 329 -10.28 -11.89 6.01
N ALA A 330 -11.38 -11.45 5.40
CA ALA A 330 -11.35 -10.88 4.06
C ALA A 330 -10.77 -9.46 4.13
N GLY A 331 -10.09 -9.06 3.06
CA GLY A 331 -9.56 -7.71 2.92
C GLY A 331 -9.28 -7.42 1.45
N GLN A 332 -9.14 -6.14 1.14
CA GLN A 332 -8.73 -5.66 -0.17
C GLN A 332 -7.37 -6.25 -0.53
N SER A 333 -7.32 -7.00 -1.62
CA SER A 333 -6.06 -7.39 -2.23
C SER A 333 -5.55 -6.21 -3.05
N ALA A 334 -4.37 -5.72 -2.72
CA ALA A 334 -3.52 -4.99 -3.67
C ALA A 334 -2.40 -5.95 -4.07
N LEU A 335 -1.69 -5.77 -5.19
CA LEU A 335 -0.34 -6.32 -5.44
C LEU A 335 -0.03 -7.72 -4.83
N GLY A 336 -0.93 -8.69 -4.98
CA GLY A 336 -0.78 -10.07 -4.47
C GLY A 336 -0.99 -10.31 -2.97
N SER A 337 -1.49 -9.36 -2.18
CA SER A 337 -1.67 -9.51 -0.72
C SER A 337 -2.72 -8.58 -0.12
N VAL A 338 -3.35 -9.06 0.96
CA VAL A 338 -4.35 -8.33 1.77
C VAL A 338 -3.76 -7.59 2.97
N ALA A 339 -2.43 -7.58 3.14
CA ALA A 339 -1.80 -6.81 4.20
C ALA A 339 -1.99 -5.29 4.00
N THR A 340 -2.41 -4.58 5.04
CA THR A 340 -2.58 -3.13 5.01
C THR A 340 -1.24 -2.42 5.04
N PHE A 341 -0.99 -1.58 4.03
CA PHE A 341 0.06 -0.58 4.04
C PHE A 341 -0.59 0.81 4.19
N THR A 342 -0.68 1.31 5.42
CA THR A 342 -1.44 2.54 5.72
C THR A 342 -0.86 3.78 5.05
N LEU A 343 0.47 3.82 4.90
CA LEU A 343 1.18 4.92 4.24
C LEU A 343 0.85 4.98 2.75
N GLY A 344 0.84 3.82 2.07
CA GLY A 344 0.46 3.75 0.65
C GLY A 344 -1.05 3.79 0.40
N GLY A 345 -1.88 3.66 1.43
CA GLY A 345 -3.34 3.71 1.31
C GLY A 345 -3.94 2.52 0.56
N PHE A 346 -3.36 1.31 0.70
CA PHE A 346 -3.88 0.11 0.05
C PHE A 346 -3.71 -1.16 0.89
N GLY A 347 -4.52 -2.17 0.57
CA GLY A 347 -4.53 -3.47 1.26
C GLY A 347 -5.39 -3.48 2.53
N GLY A 348 -5.91 -4.65 2.88
CA GLY A 348 -6.72 -4.88 4.09
C GLY A 348 -8.05 -4.12 4.03
N HIS A 349 -8.42 -3.35 5.06
CA HIS A 349 -9.70 -2.63 5.03
C HIS A 349 -9.51 -1.21 4.50
N HIS A 350 -9.79 -1.01 3.21
CA HIS A 350 -9.68 0.27 2.51
C HIS A 350 -8.31 0.96 2.65
N GLY A 351 -7.23 0.17 2.79
CA GLY A 351 -5.88 0.73 2.88
C GLY A 351 -5.56 1.51 4.15
N ARG A 352 -6.40 1.41 5.19
CA ARG A 352 -6.26 2.19 6.43
C ARG A 352 -6.45 1.33 7.69
N ALA A 353 -6.18 1.94 8.84
CA ALA A 353 -6.64 1.40 10.11
C ALA A 353 -8.18 1.41 10.18
N LEU A 354 -8.73 0.50 10.96
CA LEU A 354 -10.18 0.41 11.21
C LEU A 354 -10.69 1.69 11.88
N VAL A 355 -11.94 2.04 11.60
CA VAL A 355 -12.73 3.08 12.27
C VAL A 355 -14.04 2.47 12.78
N ALA A 356 -14.73 3.19 13.67
CA ALA A 356 -16.06 2.79 14.10
C ALA A 356 -17.03 2.72 12.91
N GLY A 357 -17.92 1.72 12.92
CA GLY A 357 -18.86 1.44 11.84
C GLY A 357 -18.31 0.56 10.71
N ASP A 358 -17.00 0.29 10.69
CA ASP A 358 -16.43 -0.62 9.69
C ASP A 358 -17.06 -2.02 9.78
N ARG A 359 -17.37 -2.57 8.62
CA ARG A 359 -18.00 -3.89 8.43
C ARG A 359 -16.95 -4.85 7.89
N LEU A 360 -16.68 -5.92 8.61
CA LEU A 360 -15.67 -6.91 8.25
C LEU A 360 -16.31 -8.25 7.94
N HIS A 361 -15.71 -8.97 7.00
CA HIS A 361 -16.15 -10.26 6.53
C HIS A 361 -15.04 -11.29 6.69
N ARG A 362 -15.40 -12.55 6.91
CA ARG A 362 -14.44 -13.65 6.90
C ARG A 362 -14.08 -14.01 5.46
N ALA A 363 -12.84 -14.43 5.24
CA ALA A 363 -12.40 -14.91 3.94
C ALA A 363 -12.93 -16.31 3.61
N GLY A 364 -13.41 -17.06 4.61
CA GLY A 364 -13.96 -18.40 4.41
C GLY A 364 -12.92 -19.43 3.97
N LEU A 365 -11.65 -19.23 4.31
CA LEU A 365 -10.58 -20.16 3.94
C LEU A 365 -10.81 -21.53 4.56
N ALA A 366 -10.63 -22.58 3.77
CA ALA A 366 -10.76 -23.95 4.23
C ALA A 366 -9.77 -24.23 5.38
N PRO A 367 -10.23 -24.80 6.51
CA PRO A 367 -9.34 -25.21 7.58
C PRO A 367 -8.36 -26.28 7.08
N THR A 368 -7.12 -26.24 7.55
CA THR A 368 -6.15 -27.31 7.36
C THR A 368 -6.30 -28.32 8.51
N ALA A 369 -5.74 -28.01 9.67
CA ALA A 369 -5.93 -28.73 10.93
C ALA A 369 -5.40 -27.87 12.09
N PRO A 370 -6.08 -27.80 13.25
CA PRO A 370 -5.55 -27.15 14.44
C PRO A 370 -4.21 -27.77 14.86
N GLN A 371 -3.27 -26.93 15.27
CA GLN A 371 -1.93 -27.36 15.68
C GLN A 371 -1.68 -27.04 17.16
N GLN A 372 -0.97 -27.93 17.85
CA GLN A 372 -0.36 -27.57 19.13
C GLN A 372 0.80 -26.63 18.85
N VAL A 373 0.77 -25.47 19.52
CA VAL A 373 1.78 -24.43 19.34
C VAL A 373 2.61 -24.26 20.61
N GLU A 374 3.92 -24.10 20.44
CA GLU A 374 4.80 -23.72 21.54
C GLU A 374 4.54 -22.26 21.90
N VAL A 375 4.14 -22.00 23.15
CA VAL A 375 3.89 -20.62 23.61
C VAL A 375 5.24 -19.92 23.78
N PRO A 376 5.44 -18.72 23.20
CA PRO A 376 6.66 -17.95 23.40
C PRO A 376 6.92 -17.66 24.88
N PRO A 377 8.18 -17.47 25.29
CA PRO A 377 8.49 -17.01 26.64
C PRO A 377 7.74 -15.72 26.99
N PRO A 378 7.39 -15.51 28.27
CA PRO A 378 6.75 -14.27 28.71
C PRO A 378 7.53 -13.04 28.27
N PHE A 379 6.82 -12.04 27.77
CA PHE A 379 7.43 -10.80 27.32
C PHE A 379 8.05 -10.03 28.48
N THR A 380 9.12 -9.29 28.18
CA THR A 380 9.88 -8.51 29.16
C THR A 380 9.96 -7.05 28.73
N ARG A 381 10.43 -6.17 29.62
CA ARG A 381 10.79 -4.76 29.27
C ARG A 381 12.24 -4.61 28.84
N THR A 382 13.02 -5.69 28.93
CA THR A 382 14.43 -5.76 28.54
C THR A 382 14.63 -6.93 27.62
N TRP A 383 14.84 -6.64 26.35
CA TRP A 383 14.94 -7.60 25.26
C TRP A 383 16.38 -7.87 24.90
N THR A 384 16.69 -9.12 24.56
CA THR A 384 17.91 -9.47 23.82
C THR A 384 17.49 -10.00 22.45
N ILE A 385 18.05 -9.39 21.40
CA ILE A 385 17.68 -9.65 20.01
C ILE A 385 18.92 -10.15 19.26
N GLY A 386 18.81 -11.33 18.66
CA GLY A 386 19.81 -11.92 17.78
C GLY A 386 19.95 -11.14 16.47
N VAL A 387 21.16 -10.70 16.16
CA VAL A 387 21.51 -9.96 14.94
C VAL A 387 22.70 -10.61 14.26
N LEU A 388 22.78 -10.52 12.94
CA LEU A 388 23.99 -10.82 12.19
C LEU A 388 24.71 -9.53 11.83
N GLU A 389 26.03 -9.56 11.82
CA GLU A 389 26.83 -8.48 11.26
C GLU A 389 26.63 -8.37 9.75
N GLY A 390 26.51 -7.13 9.29
CA GLY A 390 26.40 -6.80 7.88
C GLY A 390 25.15 -5.99 7.52
N PRO A 391 25.11 -5.47 6.27
CA PRO A 391 26.19 -5.54 5.30
C PRO A 391 27.40 -4.64 5.64
N HIS A 392 27.20 -3.58 6.42
CA HIS A 392 28.21 -2.54 6.63
C HIS A 392 28.87 -2.57 8.02
N GLY A 393 28.80 -3.70 8.73
CA GLY A 393 29.56 -3.96 9.96
C GLY A 393 31.05 -4.22 9.66
N ASP A 394 31.66 -3.33 8.87
CA ASP A 394 32.98 -3.49 8.27
C ASP A 394 33.89 -2.31 8.70
N PRO A 395 35.20 -2.53 8.91
CA PRO A 395 36.18 -1.48 9.21
C PRO A 395 36.21 -0.31 8.21
N GLU A 396 35.70 -0.50 7.00
CA GLU A 396 35.50 0.55 6.01
C GLU A 396 34.56 1.68 6.49
N PHE A 397 33.58 1.36 7.33
CA PHE A 397 32.53 2.31 7.77
C PHE A 397 32.63 2.66 9.25
N LEU A 398 32.86 1.65 10.10
CA LEU A 398 32.88 1.78 11.55
C LEU A 398 34.21 1.28 12.11
N THR A 399 34.71 1.94 13.14
CA THR A 399 35.87 1.41 13.87
C THR A 399 35.47 0.10 14.57
N ALA A 400 36.42 -0.83 14.76
CA ALA A 400 36.15 -2.09 15.47
C ALA A 400 35.55 -1.84 16.88
N VAL A 401 36.16 -0.89 17.62
CA VAL A 401 35.66 -0.45 18.94
C VAL A 401 34.25 0.15 18.83
N GLY A 402 33.95 0.87 17.75
CA GLY A 402 32.61 1.40 17.48
C GLY A 402 31.58 0.31 17.28
N LEU A 403 31.91 -0.72 16.48
CA LEU A 403 31.03 -1.85 16.24
C LEU A 403 30.74 -2.63 17.53
N ASP A 404 31.77 -2.85 18.36
CA ASP A 404 31.64 -3.48 19.67
C ASP A 404 30.75 -2.67 20.61
N ALA A 405 30.97 -1.36 20.68
CA ALA A 405 30.15 -0.47 21.49
C ALA A 405 28.68 -0.49 21.07
N LEU A 406 28.37 -0.59 19.78
CA LEU A 406 26.99 -0.70 19.29
C LEU A 406 26.35 -2.05 19.68
N ALA A 407 27.10 -3.15 19.58
CA ALA A 407 26.62 -4.48 19.93
C ALA A 407 26.39 -4.66 21.44
N GLU A 408 27.29 -4.12 22.26
CA GLU A 408 27.25 -4.26 23.72
C GLU A 408 26.33 -3.25 24.42
N ALA A 409 25.93 -2.19 23.71
CA ALA A 409 25.05 -1.18 24.23
C ALA A 409 23.69 -1.74 24.69
N THR A 410 23.16 -1.10 25.73
CA THR A 410 21.73 -1.22 26.06
C THR A 410 21.00 0.02 25.54
N TRP A 411 20.23 -0.18 24.49
CA TRP A 411 19.42 0.81 23.79
C TRP A 411 18.08 1.02 24.50
N THR A 412 17.48 2.20 24.34
CA THR A 412 16.09 2.48 24.72
C THR A 412 15.24 2.64 23.46
N VAL A 413 14.07 2.03 23.42
CA VAL A 413 13.10 2.23 22.32
C VAL A 413 12.51 3.64 22.43
N SER A 414 12.63 4.43 21.35
CA SER A 414 12.06 5.77 21.27
C SER A 414 10.54 5.75 21.08
N PRO A 415 9.79 6.72 21.64
CA PRO A 415 8.37 6.90 21.35
C PRO A 415 8.06 7.27 19.89
N GLN A 416 9.05 7.63 19.08
CA GLN A 416 8.90 7.94 17.65
C GLN A 416 9.01 6.68 16.75
N SER A 417 8.74 5.52 17.33
CA SER A 417 8.76 4.22 16.65
C SER A 417 7.38 3.86 16.12
N ASN A 418 7.32 3.24 14.94
CA ASN A 418 6.09 2.77 14.32
C ASN A 418 6.39 1.58 13.39
N ARG A 419 5.47 1.24 12.48
CA ARG A 419 5.64 0.12 11.54
C ARG A 419 6.71 0.35 10.46
N THR A 420 7.13 1.59 10.19
CA THR A 420 8.24 1.86 9.26
C THR A 420 9.59 1.55 9.90
N GLY A 421 9.68 1.67 11.24
CA GLY A 421 10.85 1.24 11.99
C GLY A 421 10.81 1.56 13.47
N VAL A 422 11.61 0.81 14.22
CA VAL A 422 11.82 0.98 15.66
C VAL A 422 13.07 1.82 15.88
N ARG A 423 12.89 3.04 16.37
CA ARG A 423 14.00 3.96 16.64
C ARG A 423 14.62 3.66 17.98
N LEU A 424 15.95 3.65 18.03
CA LEU A 424 16.71 3.33 19.24
C LEU A 424 17.50 4.55 19.72
N ILE A 425 17.50 4.76 21.02
CA ILE A 425 18.28 5.80 21.71
C ILE A 425 19.43 5.11 22.44
N GLY A 426 20.66 5.51 22.15
CA GLY A 426 21.86 4.92 22.75
C GLY A 426 23.13 5.64 22.31
N PRO A 427 24.30 4.96 22.38
CA PRO A 427 25.57 5.60 22.07
C PRO A 427 25.66 6.02 20.60
N LYS A 428 26.44 7.07 20.34
CA LYS A 428 26.76 7.50 18.98
C LYS A 428 27.71 6.49 18.31
N PRO A 429 27.55 6.21 17.01
CA PRO A 429 28.49 5.39 16.27
C PRO A 429 29.89 6.03 16.22
N LEU A 430 30.93 5.20 16.22
CA LEU A 430 32.32 5.64 16.01
C LEU A 430 32.76 5.30 14.59
N TRP A 431 32.69 6.30 13.72
CA TRP A 431 32.95 6.20 12.29
C TRP A 431 34.45 6.01 11.96
N ALA A 432 34.74 5.18 10.97
CA ALA A 432 36.10 5.00 10.44
C ALA A 432 36.48 6.05 9.38
N ARG A 433 35.53 6.89 8.99
CA ARG A 433 35.66 7.89 7.92
C ARG A 433 35.08 9.23 8.33
N GLN A 434 35.49 10.29 7.64
CA GLN A 434 35.14 11.66 8.00
C GLN A 434 33.83 12.16 7.38
N ASP A 435 33.43 11.63 6.22
CA ASP A 435 32.19 11.95 5.51
C ASP A 435 31.81 10.83 4.53
N GLY A 436 30.71 11.02 3.79
CA GLY A 436 30.21 10.11 2.76
C GLY A 436 30.52 10.54 1.33
N GLY A 437 31.40 11.54 1.12
CA GLY A 437 31.71 12.08 -0.21
C GLY A 437 30.48 12.60 -0.96
N GLU A 438 30.34 12.22 -2.25
CA GLU A 438 29.22 12.65 -3.11
C GLU A 438 27.85 12.14 -2.65
N ALA A 439 27.80 11.15 -1.75
CA ALA A 439 26.55 10.65 -1.18
C ALA A 439 26.03 11.52 -0.02
N GLY A 440 26.88 12.33 0.60
CA GLY A 440 26.48 13.26 1.66
C GLY A 440 27.59 13.59 2.66
N LEU A 441 27.35 14.64 3.46
CA LEU A 441 28.32 15.18 4.41
C LEU A 441 28.51 14.33 5.67
N HIS A 442 27.55 13.47 6.02
CA HIS A 442 27.64 12.66 7.22
C HIS A 442 28.42 11.37 6.95
N PRO A 443 29.30 10.90 7.86
CA PRO A 443 30.00 9.62 7.73
C PRO A 443 29.11 8.39 7.57
N SER A 444 27.81 8.48 7.86
CA SER A 444 26.88 7.39 7.61
C SER A 444 26.36 7.36 6.17
N ASN A 445 26.57 8.42 5.37
CA ASN A 445 26.00 8.54 4.03
C ASN A 445 26.73 7.69 3.00
N ILE A 446 26.03 6.76 2.37
CA ILE A 446 26.56 5.95 1.26
C ILE A 446 25.68 6.17 0.03
N HIS A 447 26.22 5.86 -1.15
CA HIS A 447 25.40 5.85 -2.37
C HIS A 447 24.23 4.91 -2.17
N ASP A 448 23.03 5.36 -2.53
CA ASP A 448 21.79 4.71 -2.15
C ASP A 448 21.81 3.20 -2.48
N VAL A 449 21.64 2.40 -1.44
CA VAL A 449 21.72 0.95 -1.40
C VAL A 449 20.34 0.40 -1.03
N PRO A 450 19.95 -0.77 -1.54
CA PRO A 450 18.76 -1.41 -1.05
C PRO A 450 18.98 -1.96 0.36
N TYR A 451 17.98 -1.84 1.21
CA TYR A 451 18.00 -2.35 2.56
C TYR A 451 17.40 -3.76 2.63
N ALA A 452 17.96 -4.56 3.54
CA ALA A 452 17.35 -5.79 4.02
C ALA A 452 16.25 -5.49 5.06
N PHE A 453 15.27 -6.39 5.18
CA PHE A 453 14.26 -6.27 6.24
C PHE A 453 14.90 -6.37 7.62
N ALA A 454 14.47 -5.50 8.53
CA ALA A 454 15.01 -5.42 9.89
C ALA A 454 16.53 -5.13 9.97
N ALA A 455 17.09 -4.51 8.92
CA ALA A 455 18.38 -3.86 9.01
C ALA A 455 18.34 -2.75 10.07
N ILE A 456 19.42 -2.61 10.83
CA ILE A 456 19.63 -1.48 11.75
C ILE A 456 20.29 -0.37 10.94
N ASP A 457 19.49 0.58 10.48
CA ASP A 457 19.94 1.69 9.64
C ASP A 457 20.43 2.87 10.47
N LEU A 458 21.62 3.39 10.17
CA LEU A 458 22.24 4.52 10.88
C LEU A 458 21.93 5.84 10.16
N THR A 459 20.72 6.36 10.41
CA THR A 459 20.25 7.64 9.88
C THR A 459 20.95 8.82 10.56
N GLY A 460 22.17 9.11 10.09
CA GLY A 460 23.09 9.97 10.83
C GLY A 460 23.66 9.23 12.03
N ASP A 461 23.56 9.84 13.21
CA ASP A 461 23.92 9.22 14.50
C ASP A 461 22.74 8.46 15.15
N LEU A 462 21.57 8.42 14.52
CA LEU A 462 20.34 7.85 15.09
C LEU A 462 20.00 6.49 14.44
N PRO A 463 20.08 5.38 15.20
CA PRO A 463 19.73 4.06 14.68
C PRO A 463 18.21 3.84 14.60
N VAL A 464 17.77 3.22 13.51
CA VAL A 464 16.41 2.72 13.32
C VAL A 464 16.44 1.29 12.81
N VAL A 465 15.74 0.38 13.48
CA VAL A 465 15.52 -0.98 12.97
C VAL A 465 14.36 -0.92 11.98
N LEU A 466 14.61 -1.20 10.71
CA LEU A 466 13.61 -1.07 9.65
C LEU A 466 12.47 -2.07 9.83
N GLY A 467 11.24 -1.57 9.84
CA GLY A 467 10.04 -2.39 10.02
C GLY A 467 9.52 -2.98 8.71
N PRO A 468 8.43 -3.75 8.76
CA PRO A 468 7.77 -4.32 7.58
C PRO A 468 7.17 -3.28 6.65
N ASP A 469 6.89 -2.05 7.13
CA ASP A 469 6.47 -0.91 6.30
C ASP A 469 7.64 0.05 6.02
N GLY A 470 8.88 -0.41 6.22
CA GLY A 470 10.10 0.39 6.09
C GLY A 470 10.49 0.68 4.63
N PRO A 471 11.45 1.58 4.42
CA PRO A 471 11.94 1.96 3.10
C PRO A 471 12.75 0.84 2.45
N SER A 472 12.68 0.74 1.11
CA SER A 472 13.47 -0.24 0.36
C SER A 472 14.85 0.26 -0.03
N LEU A 473 14.95 1.47 -0.60
CA LEU A 473 16.21 2.08 -0.98
C LEU A 473 16.54 3.25 -0.05
N GLY A 474 17.81 3.41 0.29
CA GLY A 474 18.28 4.60 1.00
C GLY A 474 19.79 4.69 1.10
N GLY A 475 20.30 5.82 1.58
CA GLY A 475 21.72 6.17 1.53
C GLY A 475 22.43 6.15 2.87
N PHE A 476 22.20 5.13 3.70
CA PHE A 476 22.80 5.03 5.04
C PHE A 476 23.39 3.65 5.34
N VAL A 477 24.43 3.63 6.16
CA VAL A 477 25.13 2.42 6.63
C VAL A 477 24.21 1.59 7.54
N CYS A 478 24.22 0.27 7.34
CA CYS A 478 23.54 -0.72 8.18
C CYS A 478 24.56 -1.74 8.73
N PRO A 479 25.00 -1.64 10.00
CA PRO A 479 26.00 -2.55 10.56
C PRO A 479 25.47 -3.94 10.92
N PHE A 480 24.18 -4.06 11.21
CA PHE A 480 23.56 -5.30 11.65
C PHE A 480 22.20 -5.49 10.99
N VAL A 481 21.78 -6.75 10.87
CA VAL A 481 20.41 -7.13 10.50
C VAL A 481 19.85 -8.09 11.54
N VAL A 482 18.62 -7.85 11.99
CA VAL A 482 17.93 -8.77 12.92
C VAL A 482 17.62 -10.08 12.20
N ALA A 483 18.03 -11.20 12.80
CA ALA A 483 17.80 -12.53 12.24
C ALA A 483 16.31 -12.79 12.04
N GLN A 484 15.94 -13.49 10.97
CA GLN A 484 14.54 -13.73 10.60
C GLN A 484 13.72 -14.34 11.75
N GLY A 485 14.27 -15.32 12.45
CA GLY A 485 13.64 -15.96 13.62
C GLY A 485 13.48 -15.07 14.86
N GLU A 486 14.08 -13.87 14.86
CA GLU A 486 14.08 -12.91 15.96
C GLU A 486 13.25 -11.65 15.65
N ARG A 487 12.86 -11.44 14.39
CA ARG A 487 12.12 -10.25 13.93
C ARG A 487 10.81 -10.02 14.67
N TRP A 488 10.14 -11.10 15.09
CA TRP A 488 8.88 -11.04 15.85
C TRP A 488 8.99 -10.18 17.13
N LYS A 489 10.16 -10.15 17.77
CA LYS A 489 10.42 -9.33 18.97
C LYS A 489 10.23 -7.85 18.67
N LEU A 490 10.56 -7.39 17.46
CA LEU A 490 10.41 -5.98 17.05
C LEU A 490 8.95 -5.52 17.12
N GLY A 491 7.99 -6.42 16.85
CA GLY A 491 6.57 -6.11 16.96
C GLY A 491 6.07 -5.93 18.39
N GLN A 492 6.84 -6.37 19.38
CA GLN A 492 6.50 -6.28 20.80
C GLN A 492 7.26 -5.21 21.57
N LEU A 493 8.26 -4.58 20.95
CA LEU A 493 8.99 -3.45 21.54
C LEU A 493 8.04 -2.27 21.77
N ALA A 494 7.91 -1.85 23.03
CA ALA A 494 7.17 -0.66 23.43
C ALA A 494 8.12 0.54 23.71
N PRO A 495 7.67 1.79 23.57
CA PRO A 495 8.45 2.95 23.99
C PRO A 495 8.96 2.82 25.42
N GLY A 496 10.25 3.10 25.63
CA GLY A 496 10.93 2.96 26.92
C GLY A 496 11.50 1.57 27.21
N ASP A 497 11.14 0.53 26.45
CA ASP A 497 11.76 -0.78 26.57
C ASP A 497 13.28 -0.69 26.32
N ARG A 498 14.03 -1.58 26.97
CA ARG A 498 15.48 -1.70 26.83
C ARG A 498 15.82 -2.83 25.86
N VAL A 499 16.76 -2.61 24.95
CA VAL A 499 17.18 -3.60 23.95
C VAL A 499 18.68 -3.80 24.01
N ARG A 500 19.12 -5.06 24.02
CA ARG A 500 20.51 -5.47 23.82
C ARG A 500 20.61 -6.27 22.54
N LEU A 501 21.61 -5.97 21.74
CA LEU A 501 21.90 -6.74 20.54
C LEU A 501 22.78 -7.94 20.93
N ARG A 502 22.52 -9.09 20.33
CA ARG A 502 23.37 -10.27 20.45
C ARG A 502 23.81 -10.64 19.05
N VAL A 503 25.08 -10.38 18.72
CA VAL A 503 25.64 -10.88 17.46
C VAL A 503 25.65 -12.41 17.51
N ILE A 504 25.14 -13.05 16.45
CA ILE A 504 25.05 -14.50 16.30
C ILE A 504 25.60 -14.94 14.94
N ASP A 505 26.02 -16.19 14.85
CA ASP A 505 26.42 -16.84 13.60
C ASP A 505 25.21 -17.28 12.76
N ALA A 506 25.46 -17.63 11.49
CA ALA A 506 24.41 -18.10 10.58
C ALA A 506 23.76 -19.42 11.01
N ALA A 507 24.50 -20.32 11.65
CA ALA A 507 23.94 -21.59 12.13
C ALA A 507 22.89 -21.38 13.23
N THR A 508 23.14 -20.44 14.13
CA THR A 508 22.25 -20.00 15.19
C THR A 508 21.03 -19.29 14.61
N ALA A 509 21.22 -18.41 13.62
CA ALA A 509 20.12 -17.77 12.91
C ALA A 509 19.18 -18.80 12.25
N ALA A 510 19.75 -19.80 11.56
CA ALA A 510 18.98 -20.89 10.95
C ALA A 510 18.23 -21.74 11.98
N ARG A 511 18.81 -21.97 13.17
CA ARG A 511 18.13 -22.66 14.29
C ARG A 511 16.96 -21.82 14.80
N LEU A 512 17.15 -20.52 15.02
CA LEU A 512 16.12 -19.62 15.54
C LEU A 512 14.99 -19.40 14.53
N ARG A 513 15.26 -19.44 13.23
CA ARG A 513 14.20 -19.44 12.20
C ARG A 513 13.22 -20.60 12.37
N LYS A 514 13.75 -21.81 12.58
CA LYS A 514 12.95 -23.03 12.81
C LYS A 514 12.29 -23.04 14.19
N LYS A 515 12.96 -22.47 15.19
CA LYS A 515 12.45 -22.35 16.56
C LYS A 515 12.65 -20.93 17.12
N PRO A 516 11.74 -19.98 16.81
CA PRO A 516 11.84 -18.57 17.23
C PRO A 516 11.86 -18.33 18.75
N ALA A 517 11.35 -19.29 19.53
CA ALA A 517 11.41 -19.28 20.99
C ALA A 517 12.72 -19.87 21.56
N GLY A 518 13.68 -20.22 20.71
CA GLY A 518 14.95 -20.82 21.11
C GLY A 518 15.85 -19.87 21.88
N ASN A 519 16.75 -20.44 22.69
CA ASN A 519 17.72 -19.65 23.45
C ASN A 519 18.80 -19.09 22.52
N LEU A 520 19.15 -17.82 22.76
CA LEU A 520 20.35 -17.21 22.23
C LEU A 520 21.58 -17.77 22.98
N PRO A 521 22.71 -17.96 22.29
CA PRO A 521 23.94 -18.38 22.95
C PRO A 521 24.45 -17.27 23.89
N GLN A 522 25.17 -17.65 24.95
CA GLN A 522 25.76 -16.69 25.90
C GLN A 522 26.85 -15.83 25.23
N HIS A 523 27.61 -16.43 24.32
CA HIS A 523 28.60 -15.79 23.47
C HIS A 523 28.29 -16.21 22.03
N GLY A 524 28.20 -15.23 21.12
CA GLY A 524 28.05 -15.51 19.70
C GLY A 524 29.43 -15.48 19.03
N GLU A 525 29.63 -16.36 18.06
CA GLU A 525 30.75 -16.23 17.14
C GLU A 525 30.43 -15.12 16.14
N ARG A 526 31.37 -14.18 15.98
CA ARG A 526 31.26 -13.14 14.96
C ARG A 526 31.77 -13.68 13.64
N GLU A 527 30.93 -13.60 12.63
CA GLU A 527 31.31 -13.89 11.25
C GLU A 527 31.43 -12.55 10.51
N PRO A 528 32.53 -12.31 9.78
CA PRO A 528 32.69 -11.07 9.03
C PRO A 528 31.57 -10.94 7.99
N PRO A 529 31.04 -9.73 7.76
CA PRO A 529 29.94 -9.55 6.81
C PRO A 529 30.38 -9.79 5.36
N VAL A 530 31.66 -9.58 5.04
CA VAL A 530 32.22 -9.85 3.71
C VAL A 530 32.38 -11.36 3.52
N ARG A 531 31.62 -11.92 2.58
CA ARG A 531 31.64 -13.35 2.25
C ARG A 531 32.62 -13.69 1.14
N HIS A 532 32.81 -12.80 0.18
CA HIS A 532 33.76 -12.97 -0.90
C HIS A 532 34.15 -11.63 -1.53
N ARG A 533 35.34 -11.57 -2.13
CA ARG A 533 35.79 -10.44 -2.94
C ARG A 533 36.51 -10.95 -4.19
N LEU A 534 36.20 -10.33 -5.34
CA LEU A 534 36.96 -10.49 -6.56
C LEU A 534 37.61 -9.16 -6.93
N ALA A 535 38.91 -9.18 -7.20
CA ALA A 535 39.63 -8.02 -7.69
C ALA A 535 39.10 -7.58 -9.06
N ALA A 536 39.26 -6.28 -9.35
CA ALA A 536 38.98 -5.72 -10.66
C ALA A 536 39.86 -6.36 -11.75
N THR A 537 39.30 -6.46 -12.94
CA THR A 537 39.98 -6.88 -14.18
C THR A 537 39.70 -5.84 -15.27
N ALA A 538 40.18 -6.08 -16.50
CA ALA A 538 39.90 -5.18 -17.62
C ALA A 538 38.40 -5.14 -18.01
N SER A 539 37.65 -6.22 -17.78
CA SER A 539 36.25 -6.36 -18.21
C SER A 539 35.24 -6.32 -17.06
N ARG A 540 35.70 -6.45 -15.81
CA ARG A 540 34.87 -6.53 -14.61
C ARG A 540 35.42 -5.61 -13.51
N PRO A 541 34.60 -4.76 -12.87
CA PRO A 541 35.02 -3.99 -11.70
C PRO A 541 35.32 -4.91 -10.50
N GLU A 542 35.87 -4.36 -9.42
CA GLU A 542 35.93 -5.10 -8.15
C GLU A 542 34.50 -5.51 -7.74
N VAL A 543 34.34 -6.69 -7.14
CA VAL A 543 33.05 -7.18 -6.64
C VAL A 543 33.21 -7.61 -5.20
N THR A 544 32.32 -7.16 -4.32
CA THR A 544 32.25 -7.58 -2.92
C THR A 544 30.86 -8.16 -2.63
N TRP A 545 30.80 -9.36 -2.07
CA TRP A 545 29.57 -9.97 -1.57
C TRP A 545 29.52 -9.82 -0.06
N ARG A 546 28.47 -9.19 0.44
CA ARG A 546 28.25 -8.94 1.87
C ARG A 546 26.95 -9.60 2.33
N ARG A 547 27.00 -10.30 3.44
CA ARG A 547 25.80 -10.79 4.12
C ARG A 547 24.96 -9.61 4.60
N ALA A 548 23.64 -9.70 4.46
CA ALA A 548 22.70 -8.68 4.95
C ALA A 548 21.58 -9.32 5.77
N GLY A 549 21.92 -10.06 6.82
CA GLY A 549 20.99 -10.93 7.55
C GLY A 549 21.06 -12.38 7.07
N ASP A 550 20.10 -13.22 7.46
CA ASP A 550 20.09 -14.67 7.15
C ASP A 550 19.19 -15.05 5.96
N ASP A 551 18.64 -14.05 5.26
CA ASP A 551 17.76 -14.17 4.09
C ASP A 551 18.07 -13.12 3.00
N PHE A 552 19.19 -12.39 3.10
CA PHE A 552 19.65 -11.44 2.09
C PHE A 552 21.16 -11.46 1.86
N LEU A 553 21.57 -11.25 0.60
CA LEU A 553 22.96 -11.10 0.18
C LEU A 553 23.10 -9.84 -0.70
N LEU A 554 24.02 -8.95 -0.33
CA LEU A 554 24.31 -7.70 -1.03
C LEU A 554 25.55 -7.88 -1.92
N VAL A 555 25.44 -7.59 -3.21
CA VAL A 555 26.55 -7.50 -4.15
C VAL A 555 26.90 -6.05 -4.36
N GLU A 556 28.16 -5.66 -4.23
CA GLU A 556 28.64 -4.29 -4.42
C GLU A 556 29.78 -4.24 -5.44
N TYR A 557 29.76 -3.25 -6.34
CA TYR A 557 30.74 -3.11 -7.41
C TYR A 557 31.63 -1.88 -7.28
N GLY A 558 32.95 -2.04 -7.47
CA GLY A 558 33.91 -0.94 -7.62
C GLY A 558 34.05 -0.03 -6.39
N PRO A 559 34.72 1.12 -6.51
CA PRO A 559 34.80 2.09 -5.42
C PRO A 559 33.44 2.74 -5.12
N MET A 560 33.31 3.35 -3.94
CA MET A 560 32.13 4.11 -3.54
C MET A 560 32.11 5.48 -4.23
N THR A 561 31.81 5.49 -5.52
CA THR A 561 31.67 6.68 -6.37
C THR A 561 30.39 6.61 -7.20
N LEU A 562 29.89 7.76 -7.66
CA LEU A 562 28.78 7.82 -8.61
C LEU A 562 29.27 7.55 -10.04
N ASP A 563 29.29 6.27 -10.41
CA ASP A 563 29.66 5.79 -11.74
C ASP A 563 28.50 5.04 -12.41
N LEU A 564 28.05 5.53 -13.56
CA LEU A 564 26.94 4.95 -14.32
C LEU A 564 27.31 3.57 -14.91
N GLU A 565 28.59 3.28 -15.10
CA GLU A 565 29.05 1.97 -15.55
C GLU A 565 28.87 0.90 -14.48
N LEU A 566 29.16 1.23 -13.21
CA LEU A 566 28.87 0.32 -12.09
C LEU A 566 27.38 -0.02 -12.05
N ARG A 567 26.52 0.97 -12.30
CA ARG A 567 25.07 0.73 -12.36
C ARG A 567 24.67 -0.16 -13.53
N LEU A 568 25.31 -0.02 -14.69
CA LEU A 568 25.11 -0.91 -15.83
C LEU A 568 25.53 -2.35 -15.50
N ARG A 569 26.65 -2.54 -14.79
CA ARG A 569 27.09 -3.87 -14.33
C ARG A 569 26.07 -4.52 -13.39
N VAL A 570 25.55 -3.76 -12.42
CA VAL A 570 24.43 -4.18 -11.55
C VAL A 570 23.26 -4.69 -12.39
N HIS A 571 22.90 -3.96 -13.46
CA HIS A 571 21.79 -4.35 -14.32
C HIS A 571 22.07 -5.62 -15.12
N GLN A 572 23.30 -5.81 -15.61
CA GLN A 572 23.70 -7.04 -16.29
C GLN A 572 23.52 -8.26 -15.37
N LEU A 573 24.00 -8.17 -14.12
CA LEU A 573 23.78 -9.22 -13.12
C LEU A 573 22.30 -9.44 -12.84
N GLN A 574 21.54 -8.36 -12.59
CA GLN A 574 20.11 -8.42 -12.32
C GLN A 574 19.34 -9.13 -13.44
N ARG A 575 19.61 -8.77 -14.71
CA ARG A 575 18.97 -9.41 -15.88
C ARG A 575 19.35 -10.88 -16.00
N ARG A 576 20.62 -11.23 -15.77
CA ARG A 576 21.08 -12.61 -15.81
C ARG A 576 20.38 -13.44 -14.74
N LEU A 577 20.31 -12.96 -13.50
CA LEU A 577 19.61 -13.65 -12.42
C LEU A 577 18.12 -13.84 -12.69
N ARG A 578 17.44 -12.82 -13.24
CA ARG A 578 16.05 -12.95 -13.68
C ARG A 578 15.88 -14.01 -14.77
N SER A 579 16.80 -14.08 -15.73
CA SER A 579 16.75 -15.08 -16.80
C SER A 579 16.99 -16.51 -16.31
N GLU A 580 17.80 -16.68 -15.26
CA GLU A 580 18.06 -18.00 -14.67
C GLU A 580 16.93 -18.49 -13.75
N ALA A 581 16.09 -17.58 -13.26
CA ALA A 581 14.95 -17.90 -12.39
C ALA A 581 15.33 -18.85 -11.23
N ILE A 582 16.42 -18.53 -10.52
CA ILE A 582 16.98 -19.37 -9.46
C ILE A 582 15.91 -19.62 -8.38
N ALA A 583 15.54 -20.89 -8.19
CA ALA A 583 14.56 -21.28 -7.19
C ALA A 583 15.02 -20.86 -5.79
N GLY A 584 14.15 -20.15 -5.08
CA GLY A 584 14.43 -19.60 -3.75
C GLY A 584 14.79 -18.12 -3.75
N VAL A 585 15.15 -17.50 -4.88
CA VAL A 585 15.24 -16.04 -4.96
C VAL A 585 13.83 -15.43 -4.96
N ILE A 586 13.61 -14.42 -4.11
CA ILE A 586 12.32 -13.75 -3.92
C ILE A 586 12.32 -12.37 -4.60
N ASP A 587 13.27 -11.50 -4.26
CA ASP A 587 13.38 -10.14 -4.79
C ASP A 587 14.82 -9.85 -5.26
N LEU A 588 14.95 -9.04 -6.31
CA LEU A 588 16.21 -8.52 -6.84
C LEU A 588 16.14 -7.00 -6.91
N VAL A 589 16.71 -6.31 -5.92
CA VAL A 589 16.61 -4.86 -5.81
C VAL A 589 17.94 -4.20 -6.16
N PRO A 590 18.01 -3.40 -7.23
CA PRO A 590 19.23 -2.68 -7.60
C PRO A 590 19.32 -1.36 -6.84
N GLY A 591 20.51 -1.07 -6.31
CA GLY A 591 20.92 0.27 -5.88
C GLY A 591 21.78 0.96 -6.93
N ILE A 592 22.51 1.99 -6.51
CA ILE A 592 23.39 2.77 -7.41
C ILE A 592 24.53 1.91 -7.95
N ARG A 593 25.22 1.18 -7.08
CA ARG A 593 26.39 0.35 -7.40
C ARG A 593 26.31 -1.04 -6.77
N SER A 594 25.08 -1.46 -6.45
CA SER A 594 24.84 -2.69 -5.71
C SER A 594 23.58 -3.40 -6.15
N LEU A 595 23.51 -4.70 -5.89
CA LEU A 595 22.31 -5.54 -6.07
C LEU A 595 22.04 -6.28 -4.76
N GLN A 596 20.88 -6.06 -4.17
CA GLN A 596 20.40 -6.81 -3.02
C GLN A 596 19.55 -7.98 -3.50
N ILE A 597 19.89 -9.18 -3.05
CA ILE A 597 19.18 -10.42 -3.37
C ILE A 597 18.48 -10.89 -2.10
N HIS A 598 17.15 -10.88 -2.12
CA HIS A 598 16.31 -11.48 -1.08
C HIS A 598 16.06 -12.93 -1.47
N TYR A 599 16.31 -13.87 -0.57
CA TYR A 599 16.12 -15.29 -0.85
C TYR A 599 15.46 -16.00 0.33
N ASP A 600 14.79 -17.10 0.02
CA ASP A 600 14.22 -18.03 1.00
C ASP A 600 15.32 -19.01 1.45
N PRO A 601 15.85 -18.87 2.68
CA PRO A 601 16.94 -19.69 3.16
C PRO A 601 16.52 -21.13 3.47
N GLU A 602 15.23 -21.48 3.41
CA GLU A 602 14.77 -22.88 3.47
C GLU A 602 14.83 -23.56 2.11
N ARG A 603 14.89 -22.79 1.02
CA ARG A 603 14.91 -23.29 -0.36
C ARG A 603 16.26 -23.10 -1.05
N LEU A 604 17.03 -22.11 -0.63
CA LEU A 604 18.32 -21.76 -1.20
C LEU A 604 19.29 -21.36 -0.08
N ASP A 605 20.35 -22.13 0.11
CA ASP A 605 21.41 -21.78 1.06
C ASP A 605 22.33 -20.67 0.52
N GLU A 606 22.90 -19.89 1.43
CA GLU A 606 23.73 -18.72 1.10
C GLU A 606 24.98 -19.10 0.30
N ASP A 607 25.65 -20.20 0.66
CA ASP A 607 26.90 -20.63 0.02
C ASP A 607 26.65 -21.06 -1.44
N ARG A 608 25.54 -21.76 -1.71
CA ARG A 608 25.11 -22.10 -3.07
C ARG A 608 24.73 -20.87 -3.88
N LEU A 609 24.04 -19.90 -3.29
CA LEU A 609 23.74 -18.63 -3.96
C LEU A 609 25.04 -17.89 -4.29
N LEU A 610 25.97 -17.78 -3.34
CA LEU A 610 27.26 -17.13 -3.52
C LEU A 610 28.10 -17.80 -4.62
N ALA A 611 28.22 -19.13 -4.59
CA ALA A 611 28.92 -19.89 -5.62
C ALA A 611 28.33 -19.65 -7.01
N ARG A 612 26.99 -19.56 -7.10
CA ARG A 612 26.33 -19.25 -8.37
C ARG A 612 26.60 -17.83 -8.85
N LEU A 613 26.59 -16.85 -7.95
CA LEU A 613 26.89 -15.45 -8.28
C LEU A 613 28.33 -15.28 -8.77
N ILE A 614 29.30 -15.93 -8.11
CA ILE A 614 30.70 -15.92 -8.53
C ILE A 614 30.83 -16.48 -9.95
N ALA A 615 30.19 -17.62 -10.24
CA ALA A 615 30.21 -18.21 -11.57
C ALA A 615 29.55 -17.30 -12.63
N ILE A 616 28.45 -16.61 -12.28
CA ILE A 616 27.81 -15.65 -13.19
C ILE A 616 28.75 -14.48 -13.51
N GLU A 617 29.51 -13.97 -12.53
CA GLU A 617 30.39 -12.82 -12.77
C GLU A 617 31.47 -13.05 -13.80
N ASP A 618 31.96 -14.29 -13.91
CA ASP A 618 32.95 -14.67 -14.94
C ASP A 618 32.33 -14.74 -16.35
N ASP A 619 31.02 -15.00 -16.44
CA ASP A 619 30.27 -15.14 -17.70
C ASP A 619 29.66 -13.81 -18.21
N LEU A 620 29.54 -12.78 -17.36
CA LEU A 620 28.89 -11.53 -17.74
C LEU A 620 29.74 -10.74 -18.76
N PRO A 621 29.11 -10.16 -19.80
CA PRO A 621 29.81 -9.38 -20.82
C PRO A 621 30.49 -8.14 -20.22
N ALA A 622 31.47 -7.59 -20.93
CA ALA A 622 32.18 -6.40 -20.49
C ALA A 622 31.22 -5.21 -20.29
N THR A 623 31.34 -4.50 -19.16
CA THR A 623 30.47 -3.36 -18.82
C THR A 623 30.55 -2.23 -19.86
N ALA A 624 31.73 -2.07 -20.48
CA ALA A 624 32.00 -1.08 -21.52
C ALA A 624 31.06 -1.18 -22.74
N GLU A 625 30.55 -2.38 -23.00
CA GLU A 625 29.72 -2.71 -24.16
C GLU A 625 28.23 -2.70 -23.81
N ALA A 626 27.87 -2.35 -22.57
CA ALA A 626 26.50 -2.38 -22.10
C ALA A 626 25.61 -1.39 -22.87
N VAL A 627 24.47 -1.90 -23.35
CA VAL A 627 23.38 -1.15 -23.95
C VAL A 627 22.09 -1.55 -23.24
N VAL A 628 21.31 -0.57 -22.83
CA VAL A 628 20.03 -0.78 -22.13
C VAL A 628 18.93 0.06 -22.76
N PRO A 629 17.67 -0.44 -22.81
CA PRO A 629 16.53 0.40 -23.12
C PRO A 629 16.48 1.62 -22.19
N SER A 630 16.20 2.79 -22.74
CA SER A 630 16.20 4.06 -22.01
C SER A 630 15.20 5.02 -22.64
N ARG A 631 13.97 4.99 -22.11
CA ARG A 631 12.90 5.87 -22.58
C ARG A 631 13.17 7.30 -22.13
N LEU A 632 12.92 8.29 -22.98
CA LEU A 632 12.90 9.69 -22.58
C LEU A 632 11.47 10.06 -22.14
N VAL A 633 11.30 10.34 -20.84
CA VAL A 633 10.00 10.64 -20.23
C VAL A 633 9.92 12.14 -19.94
N HIS A 634 9.02 12.83 -20.64
CA HIS A 634 8.82 14.26 -20.50
C HIS A 634 7.83 14.57 -19.39
N LEU A 635 8.34 14.93 -18.21
CA LEU A 635 7.50 15.23 -17.05
C LEU A 635 7.27 16.74 -16.89
N PRO A 636 6.03 17.19 -16.63
CA PRO A 636 5.77 18.58 -16.27
C PRO A 636 6.30 18.87 -14.87
N LEU A 637 6.91 20.03 -14.65
CA LEU A 637 7.38 20.46 -13.33
C LEU A 637 6.84 21.86 -13.03
N SER A 638 6.05 21.97 -11.96
CA SER A 638 5.78 23.27 -11.33
C SER A 638 6.97 23.63 -10.45
N TRP A 639 7.80 24.55 -10.95
CA TRP A 639 8.93 25.11 -10.20
C TRP A 639 8.43 25.87 -8.96
N GLU A 640 9.06 25.65 -7.80
CA GLU A 640 8.65 26.27 -6.52
C GLU A 640 7.14 26.09 -6.22
N ASP A 641 6.60 24.90 -6.51
CA ASP A 641 5.19 24.58 -6.29
C ASP A 641 4.73 24.94 -4.86
N PRO A 642 3.52 25.53 -4.69
CA PRO A 642 3.00 25.95 -3.39
C PRO A 642 2.98 24.86 -2.31
N ALA A 643 2.75 23.60 -2.68
CA ALA A 643 2.76 22.48 -1.75
C ALA A 643 4.19 22.14 -1.29
N ALA A 644 5.17 22.20 -2.18
CA ALA A 644 6.59 22.01 -1.83
C ALA A 644 7.07 23.13 -0.88
N LEU A 645 6.74 24.39 -1.19
CA LEU A 645 7.04 25.53 -0.31
C LEU A 645 6.36 25.41 1.06
N ARG A 646 5.14 24.86 1.11
CA ARG A 646 4.44 24.57 2.37
C ARG A 646 5.22 23.56 3.21
N ALA A 647 5.76 22.50 2.62
CA ALA A 647 6.57 21.52 3.35
C ALA A 647 7.83 22.14 3.96
N ILE A 648 8.51 23.02 3.21
CA ILE A 648 9.68 23.75 3.70
C ILE A 648 9.30 24.64 4.90
N ARG A 649 8.18 25.39 4.81
CA ARG A 649 7.70 26.24 5.91
C ARG A 649 7.34 25.43 7.16
N ILE A 650 6.59 24.33 7.00
CA ILE A 650 6.22 23.46 8.13
C ILE A 650 7.48 22.95 8.82
N TYR A 651 8.45 22.45 8.05
CA TYR A 651 9.72 21.97 8.61
C TYR A 651 10.45 23.05 9.41
N GLN A 652 10.60 24.25 8.82
CA GLN A 652 11.27 25.35 9.51
C GLN A 652 10.56 25.69 10.82
N GLN A 653 9.24 25.76 10.81
CA GLN A 653 8.47 26.14 12.00
C GLN A 653 8.43 25.07 13.09
N THR A 654 8.46 23.78 12.73
CA THR A 654 8.12 22.69 13.66
C THR A 654 9.28 21.74 13.97
N VAL A 655 10.33 21.74 13.14
CA VAL A 655 11.43 20.76 13.25
C VAL A 655 12.77 21.46 13.46
N HIS A 656 13.15 22.40 12.59
CA HIS A 656 14.44 23.08 12.68
C HIS A 656 14.36 24.53 12.17
N PRO A 657 14.08 25.50 13.05
CA PRO A 657 13.94 26.93 12.70
C PRO A 657 15.16 27.54 12.02
N GLU A 658 16.36 27.17 12.49
CA GLU A 658 17.65 27.71 12.02
C GLU A 658 18.31 26.84 10.94
N ALA A 659 17.52 26.06 10.20
CA ALA A 659 18.09 25.13 9.22
C ALA A 659 18.78 25.92 8.08
N PRO A 660 20.04 25.63 7.71
CA PRO A 660 20.78 26.41 6.70
C PRO A 660 20.16 26.41 5.31
N TRP A 661 19.32 25.42 5.02
CA TRP A 661 18.57 25.27 3.78
C TRP A 661 17.19 25.92 3.78
N CYS A 662 16.80 26.56 4.89
CA CYS A 662 15.57 27.34 5.01
C CYS A 662 15.91 28.85 5.05
N PRO A 663 15.01 29.73 4.58
CA PRO A 663 13.66 29.46 4.08
C PRO A 663 13.60 28.98 2.62
N SER A 664 14.72 28.95 1.89
CA SER A 664 14.75 28.56 0.47
C SER A 664 15.80 27.50 0.18
N ASN A 665 15.31 26.31 -0.20
CA ASN A 665 16.15 25.20 -0.63
C ASN A 665 16.90 25.52 -1.93
N ILE A 666 16.30 26.30 -2.84
CA ILE A 666 16.93 26.71 -4.10
C ILE A 666 18.10 27.67 -3.82
N GLU A 667 17.93 28.62 -2.90
CA GLU A 667 19.03 29.48 -2.47
C GLU A 667 20.18 28.68 -1.86
N PHE A 668 19.85 27.65 -1.09
CA PHE A 668 20.85 26.75 -0.56
C PHE A 668 21.58 25.95 -1.65
N ILE A 669 20.86 25.37 -2.61
CA ILE A 669 21.43 24.68 -3.78
C ILE A 669 22.35 25.61 -4.57
N ARG A 670 21.94 26.86 -4.79
CA ARG A 670 22.77 27.88 -5.46
C ARG A 670 24.08 28.10 -4.71
N ARG A 671 24.01 28.38 -3.41
CA ARG A 671 25.18 28.66 -2.55
C ARG A 671 26.17 27.51 -2.52
N ILE A 672 25.69 26.29 -2.28
CA ILE A 672 26.55 25.12 -2.09
C ILE A 672 27.19 24.65 -3.40
N ASN A 673 26.62 25.01 -4.56
CA ASN A 673 27.19 24.70 -5.87
C ASN A 673 27.96 25.87 -6.51
N GLY A 674 27.98 27.06 -5.89
CA GLY A 674 28.73 28.21 -6.40
C GLY A 674 28.10 28.84 -7.65
N LEU A 675 26.77 28.79 -7.75
CA LEU A 675 26.02 29.32 -8.90
C LEU A 675 25.72 30.81 -8.73
N ALA A 676 25.59 31.53 -9.85
CA ALA A 676 25.43 32.97 -9.89
C ALA A 676 24.11 33.43 -9.26
N ASP A 677 23.01 32.76 -9.61
CA ASP A 677 21.65 33.15 -9.22
C ASP A 677 20.68 31.93 -9.21
N HIS A 678 19.43 32.14 -8.81
CA HIS A 678 18.38 31.09 -8.83
C HIS A 678 18.01 30.67 -10.26
N ALA A 679 18.12 31.56 -11.23
CA ALA A 679 17.78 31.26 -12.63
C ALA A 679 18.77 30.25 -13.23
N GLU A 680 20.03 30.27 -12.80
CA GLU A 680 21.02 29.27 -13.16
C GLU A 680 20.69 27.89 -12.60
N VAL A 681 20.24 27.80 -11.33
CA VAL A 681 19.73 26.55 -10.74
C VAL A 681 18.59 26.00 -11.59
N GLN A 682 17.60 26.85 -11.88
CA GLN A 682 16.42 26.47 -12.66
C GLN A 682 16.82 25.98 -14.06
N ARG A 683 17.68 26.71 -14.77
CA ARG A 683 18.16 26.35 -16.10
C ARG A 683 18.88 25.00 -16.10
N ILE A 684 19.73 24.72 -15.12
CA ILE A 684 20.41 23.42 -14.98
C ILE A 684 19.38 22.31 -14.77
N VAL A 685 18.39 22.52 -13.90
CA VAL A 685 17.36 21.51 -13.62
C VAL A 685 16.53 21.16 -14.87
N PHE A 686 16.12 22.16 -15.65
CA PHE A 686 15.33 21.92 -16.87
C PHE A 686 16.16 21.44 -18.06
N ALA A 687 17.47 21.69 -18.08
CA ALA A 687 18.36 21.24 -19.16
C ALA A 687 18.87 19.79 -18.98
N ALA A 688 18.69 19.21 -17.80
CA ALA A 688 19.24 17.90 -17.46
C ALA A 688 18.39 16.73 -17.97
N ASP A 689 19.08 15.68 -18.42
CA ASP A 689 18.53 14.34 -18.59
C ASP A 689 18.87 13.51 -17.36
N TYR A 690 17.88 13.23 -16.53
CA TYR A 690 18.05 12.48 -15.29
C TYR A 690 17.86 10.99 -15.55
N LEU A 691 18.94 10.22 -15.53
CA LEU A 691 18.90 8.78 -15.69
C LEU A 691 18.41 8.13 -14.38
N VAL A 692 17.31 7.40 -14.43
CA VAL A 692 16.74 6.64 -13.30
C VAL A 692 17.63 5.44 -13.02
N LEU A 693 18.29 5.45 -11.85
CA LEU A 693 19.21 4.41 -11.42
C LEU A 693 18.47 3.33 -10.61
N GLY A 694 17.46 3.71 -9.83
CA GLY A 694 16.68 2.78 -9.02
C GLY A 694 15.29 3.33 -8.76
N LEU A 695 14.42 2.48 -8.21
CA LEU A 695 13.07 2.84 -7.80
C LEU A 695 12.90 2.53 -6.30
N GLY A 696 11.96 3.23 -5.66
CA GLY A 696 11.70 3.10 -4.23
C GLY A 696 12.55 3.99 -3.32
N ASP A 697 13.09 5.11 -3.83
CA ASP A 697 13.76 6.18 -3.04
C ASP A 697 12.88 7.44 -2.98
N VAL A 698 11.95 7.60 -2.04
CA VAL A 698 11.48 6.56 -1.12
C VAL A 698 10.03 6.16 -1.41
N TYR A 699 9.80 4.85 -1.46
CA TYR A 699 8.52 4.18 -1.70
C TYR A 699 7.90 4.34 -3.10
N LEU A 700 7.04 3.40 -3.47
CA LEU A 700 6.04 3.49 -4.54
C LEU A 700 6.56 4.12 -5.84
N GLY A 701 7.54 3.48 -6.48
CA GLY A 701 8.07 3.89 -7.77
C GLY A 701 8.84 5.21 -7.76
N ALA A 702 9.11 5.80 -6.60
CA ALA A 702 9.93 7.01 -6.49
C ALA A 702 11.33 6.74 -7.07
N PRO A 703 11.77 7.47 -8.11
CA PRO A 703 13.05 7.24 -8.72
C PRO A 703 14.18 7.80 -7.84
N VAL A 704 15.31 7.10 -7.78
CA VAL A 704 16.60 7.76 -7.58
C VAL A 704 17.21 7.98 -8.97
N ALA A 705 17.44 9.23 -9.34
CA ALA A 705 17.96 9.58 -10.65
C ALA A 705 19.14 10.54 -10.55
N THR A 706 20.00 10.58 -11.57
CA THR A 706 21.08 11.57 -11.62
C THR A 706 21.26 12.08 -13.05
N PRO A 707 21.69 13.34 -13.25
CA PRO A 707 22.04 13.83 -14.56
C PRO A 707 23.13 12.99 -15.25
N VAL A 708 22.87 12.62 -16.51
CA VAL A 708 23.84 11.92 -17.37
C VAL A 708 25.11 12.76 -17.55
N ASP A 709 24.95 14.06 -17.79
CA ASP A 709 26.04 15.03 -17.87
C ASP A 709 26.47 15.48 -16.46
N PRO A 710 27.73 15.24 -16.05
CA PRO A 710 28.23 15.66 -14.73
C PRO A 710 28.10 17.15 -14.45
N ARG A 711 28.06 18.01 -15.47
CA ARG A 711 27.89 19.47 -15.33
C ARG A 711 26.49 19.88 -14.86
N HIS A 712 25.54 18.95 -14.87
CA HIS A 712 24.20 19.19 -14.36
C HIS A 712 23.99 18.61 -12.95
N ARG A 713 24.99 17.92 -12.38
CA ARG A 713 24.91 17.30 -11.04
C ARG A 713 25.09 18.36 -9.95
N LEU A 714 23.97 18.98 -9.59
CA LEU A 714 23.86 19.84 -8.41
C LEU A 714 23.97 18.99 -7.15
N VAL A 715 25.05 19.16 -6.39
CA VAL A 715 25.29 18.40 -5.15
C VAL A 715 24.74 19.19 -3.98
N THR A 716 23.97 18.54 -3.12
CA THR A 716 23.44 19.15 -1.89
C THR A 716 23.38 18.13 -0.75
N THR A 717 23.02 18.56 0.46
CA THR A 717 22.80 17.63 1.57
C THR A 717 21.34 17.18 1.65
N LYS A 718 21.12 15.97 2.17
CA LYS A 718 19.82 15.58 2.74
C LYS A 718 19.58 16.39 4.04
N TYR A 719 18.31 16.64 4.36
CA TYR A 719 17.87 17.33 5.58
C TYR A 719 18.37 16.61 6.85
N ASN A 720 18.64 17.36 7.90
CA ASN A 720 19.02 16.84 9.21
C ASN A 720 18.29 17.59 10.35
N PRO A 721 17.34 16.95 11.06
CA PRO A 721 16.69 15.68 10.71
C PRO A 721 15.80 15.81 9.46
N ALA A 722 15.35 14.69 8.89
CA ALA A 722 14.45 14.70 7.73
C ALA A 722 13.09 15.36 8.03
N ARG A 723 12.38 15.83 6.98
CA ARG A 723 11.02 16.33 7.13
C ARG A 723 10.08 15.20 7.57
N THR A 724 9.13 15.55 8.42
CA THR A 724 8.01 14.66 8.80
C THR A 724 6.93 14.59 7.73
N TRP A 725 6.84 15.60 6.86
CA TRP A 725 5.83 15.70 5.80
C TRP A 725 6.40 16.30 4.50
N THR A 726 6.09 15.66 3.39
CA THR A 726 6.41 16.04 2.01
C THR A 726 5.22 15.65 1.14
N PRO A 727 4.70 16.55 0.29
CA PRO A 727 3.55 16.24 -0.55
C PRO A 727 3.91 15.21 -1.62
N ALA A 728 2.93 14.40 -2.02
CA ALA A 728 3.09 13.44 -3.10
C ALA A 728 3.60 14.13 -4.39
N ASN A 729 4.58 13.48 -5.01
CA ASN A 729 5.26 13.87 -6.25
C ASN A 729 5.99 15.21 -6.18
N ALA A 730 6.33 15.66 -4.97
CA ALA A 730 7.37 16.67 -4.83
C ALA A 730 8.66 16.18 -5.52
N VAL A 731 9.39 17.11 -6.11
CA VAL A 731 10.68 16.85 -6.74
C VAL A 731 11.76 17.45 -5.86
N GLY A 732 12.77 16.66 -5.50
CA GLY A 732 13.86 17.12 -4.67
C GLY A 732 15.23 16.59 -5.08
N ILE A 733 16.28 17.26 -4.62
CA ILE A 733 17.68 16.93 -4.86
C ILE A 733 18.37 16.62 -3.51
N GLY A 734 19.12 15.54 -3.42
CA GLY A 734 19.83 15.11 -2.21
C GLY A 734 21.10 14.36 -2.58
N GLY A 735 22.26 14.77 -2.08
CA GLY A 735 23.53 14.39 -2.70
C GLY A 735 23.57 14.89 -4.13
N ALA A 736 24.06 14.04 -5.06
CA ALA A 736 24.00 14.25 -6.50
C ALA A 736 22.73 13.66 -7.17
N TYR A 737 21.72 13.30 -6.37
CA TYR A 737 20.53 12.57 -6.82
C TYR A 737 19.28 13.42 -6.82
N LEU A 738 18.38 13.09 -7.75
CA LEU A 738 17.02 13.60 -7.84
C LEU A 738 16.03 12.50 -7.43
N CYS A 739 15.00 12.90 -6.70
CA CYS A 739 13.86 12.07 -6.31
C CYS A 739 12.55 12.71 -6.75
N VAL A 740 11.57 11.88 -7.12
CA VAL A 740 10.14 12.23 -7.18
C VAL A 740 9.39 11.41 -6.14
N TYR A 741 8.89 12.03 -5.08
CA TYR A 741 8.22 11.31 -3.98
C TYR A 741 6.97 10.56 -4.48
N GLY A 742 6.95 9.23 -4.44
CA GLY A 742 5.85 8.43 -5.00
C GLY A 742 4.52 8.63 -4.28
N MET A 743 4.58 9.02 -3.01
CA MET A 743 3.44 9.26 -2.13
C MET A 743 3.74 10.39 -1.13
N GLU A 744 2.71 10.82 -0.41
CA GLU A 744 2.84 11.78 0.69
C GLU A 744 3.49 11.12 1.91
N GLY A 745 4.49 11.75 2.52
CA GLY A 745 5.21 11.14 3.64
C GLY A 745 6.48 11.88 4.07
N PRO A 746 7.32 11.27 4.92
CA PRO A 746 8.59 11.88 5.32
C PRO A 746 9.56 11.99 4.13
N GLY A 747 10.51 12.93 4.20
CA GLY A 747 11.45 13.15 3.10
C GLY A 747 12.68 13.98 3.47
N GLY A 748 13.84 13.59 2.92
CA GLY A 748 15.13 14.24 3.21
C GLY A 748 15.67 15.15 2.12
N TYR A 749 15.14 15.15 0.89
CA TYR A 749 15.77 15.84 -0.24
C TYR A 749 15.38 17.31 -0.29
N GLN A 750 16.25 18.17 -0.79
CA GLN A 750 16.00 19.60 -1.00
C GLN A 750 14.95 19.82 -2.09
N LEU A 751 13.80 20.40 -1.77
CA LEU A 751 12.67 20.50 -2.71
C LEU A 751 12.89 21.62 -3.72
N VAL A 752 12.61 21.33 -4.99
CA VAL A 752 12.69 22.30 -6.11
C VAL A 752 11.34 22.56 -6.77
N GLY A 753 10.36 21.65 -6.62
CA GLY A 753 9.05 21.78 -7.24
C GLY A 753 8.17 20.55 -7.02
N ARG A 754 7.17 20.38 -7.88
CA ARG A 754 6.25 19.23 -7.88
C ARG A 754 5.88 18.82 -9.31
N THR A 755 5.69 17.52 -9.53
CA THR A 755 5.29 16.94 -10.82
C THR A 755 4.00 16.11 -10.69
N VAL A 756 3.63 15.41 -11.74
CA VAL A 756 2.49 14.47 -11.79
C VAL A 756 2.81 13.16 -11.07
N GLN A 757 1.82 12.30 -10.93
CA GLN A 757 1.93 11.01 -10.29
C GLN A 757 2.91 10.10 -11.04
N VAL A 758 3.90 9.56 -10.33
CA VAL A 758 4.80 8.49 -10.83
C VAL A 758 4.34 7.10 -10.42
N TRP A 759 3.27 7.04 -9.61
CA TRP A 759 2.67 5.82 -9.09
C TRP A 759 1.15 5.93 -9.10
N ASP A 760 0.50 4.85 -9.51
CA ASP A 760 -0.93 4.61 -9.32
C ASP A 760 -1.14 3.14 -8.97
N THR A 761 -1.52 2.84 -7.73
CA THR A 761 -1.72 1.46 -7.26
C THR A 761 -2.75 0.69 -8.08
N TRP A 762 -3.70 1.40 -8.71
CA TRP A 762 -4.91 0.79 -9.27
C TRP A 762 -5.08 1.03 -10.77
N ARG A 763 -4.51 2.13 -11.30
CA ARG A 763 -4.36 2.28 -12.76
C ARG A 763 -3.00 1.84 -13.24
N ARG A 764 -3.05 1.31 -14.44
CA ARG A 764 -1.92 0.97 -15.27
C ARG A 764 -1.59 2.18 -16.13
N PHE A 765 -0.36 2.69 -16.06
CA PHE A 765 0.08 3.72 -17.00
C PHE A 765 -0.04 3.14 -18.42
N ALA A 766 -0.64 3.89 -19.34
CA ALA A 766 -0.98 3.39 -20.66
C ALA A 766 0.21 2.70 -21.34
N GLY A 767 -0.01 1.47 -21.82
CA GLY A 767 1.04 0.63 -22.42
C GLY A 767 1.84 -0.22 -21.43
N THR A 768 1.51 -0.22 -20.14
CA THR A 768 2.16 -1.09 -19.13
C THR A 768 1.12 -1.70 -18.20
N ASP A 769 1.40 -2.87 -17.63
CA ASP A 769 0.57 -3.43 -16.54
C ASP A 769 1.04 -3.01 -15.14
N ALA A 770 2.02 -2.11 -15.07
CA ALA A 770 2.69 -1.73 -13.85
C ALA A 770 2.03 -0.50 -13.17
N PRO A 771 1.97 -0.47 -11.83
CA PRO A 771 1.50 0.69 -11.07
C PRO A 771 2.52 1.84 -11.00
N TRP A 772 3.69 1.76 -11.64
CA TRP A 772 4.70 2.81 -11.68
C TRP A 772 4.95 3.29 -13.12
N LEU A 773 5.20 4.59 -13.26
CA LEU A 773 5.43 5.23 -14.56
C LEU A 773 6.85 4.98 -15.08
N LEU A 774 7.82 5.08 -14.18
CA LEU A 774 9.25 5.13 -14.50
C LEU A 774 9.89 3.76 -14.33
N THR A 775 10.77 3.40 -15.26
CA THR A 775 11.55 2.15 -15.22
C THR A 775 13.04 2.45 -15.10
N HIS A 776 13.81 1.43 -14.72
CA HIS A 776 15.27 1.51 -14.69
C HIS A 776 15.81 2.02 -16.03
N PHE A 777 16.74 2.97 -15.96
CA PHE A 777 17.37 3.66 -17.08
C PHE A 777 16.47 4.55 -17.94
N ASP A 778 15.22 4.82 -17.53
CA ASP A 778 14.51 5.95 -18.11
C ASP A 778 15.30 7.25 -17.89
N ARG A 779 15.22 8.16 -18.85
CA ARG A 779 15.72 9.52 -18.72
C ARG A 779 14.54 10.45 -18.52
N ILE A 780 14.48 11.09 -17.36
CA ILE A 780 13.47 12.12 -17.09
C ILE A 780 13.99 13.44 -17.64
N ARG A 781 13.15 14.13 -18.41
CA ARG A 781 13.37 15.53 -18.80
C ARG A 781 12.18 16.37 -18.36
N PHE A 782 12.44 17.39 -17.55
CA PHE A 782 11.38 18.26 -17.07
C PHE A 782 11.07 19.36 -18.09
N HIS A 783 9.80 19.80 -18.11
CA HIS A 783 9.39 21.03 -18.79
C HIS A 783 8.54 21.88 -17.83
N PRO A 784 8.69 23.22 -17.87
CA PRO A 784 8.05 24.09 -16.90
C PRO A 784 6.54 24.21 -17.19
N ILE A 785 5.73 24.14 -16.13
CA ILE A 785 4.30 24.48 -16.16
C ILE A 785 3.92 25.29 -14.91
N SER A 786 2.75 25.94 -14.92
CA SER A 786 2.22 26.62 -13.73
C SER A 786 1.66 25.61 -12.71
N ALA A 787 1.53 26.04 -11.45
CA ALA A 787 0.91 25.22 -10.41
C ALA A 787 -0.56 24.88 -10.72
N GLU A 788 -1.31 25.79 -11.34
CA GLU A 788 -2.69 25.57 -11.77
C GLU A 788 -2.77 24.50 -12.88
N GLU A 789 -1.91 24.62 -13.89
CA GLU A 789 -1.81 23.63 -14.96
C GLU A 789 -1.40 22.26 -14.41
N LEU A 790 -0.51 22.22 -13.42
CA LEU A 790 -0.09 20.97 -12.81
C LEU A 790 -1.27 20.28 -12.13
N LEU A 791 -2.13 21.02 -11.43
CA LEU A 791 -3.32 20.45 -10.79
C LEU A 791 -4.26 19.85 -11.84
N ARG A 792 -4.47 20.51 -12.98
CA ARG A 792 -5.25 19.94 -14.10
C ARG A 792 -4.64 18.62 -14.59
N ARG A 793 -3.33 18.59 -14.89
CA ARG A 793 -2.67 17.35 -15.35
C ARG A 793 -2.72 16.22 -14.32
N ARG A 794 -2.68 16.55 -13.02
CA ARG A 794 -2.80 15.57 -11.93
C ARG A 794 -4.21 15.00 -11.81
N GLU A 795 -5.25 15.68 -12.28
CA GLU A 795 -6.62 15.15 -12.36
C GLU A 795 -6.85 14.31 -13.62
N GLU A 796 -6.29 14.76 -14.75
CA GLU A 796 -6.40 14.10 -16.06
C GLU A 796 -5.60 12.80 -16.16
N LEU A 797 -4.40 12.75 -15.55
CA LEU A 797 -3.51 11.57 -15.64
C LEU A 797 -4.15 10.30 -15.07
N PRO A 798 -4.73 10.30 -13.85
CA PRO A 798 -5.49 9.16 -13.34
C PRO A 798 -6.83 8.96 -14.05
N ARG A 799 -7.24 9.78 -15.01
CA ARG A 799 -8.40 9.52 -15.89
C ARG A 799 -7.99 8.98 -17.25
N GLY A 800 -6.72 9.12 -17.62
CA GLY A 800 -6.20 8.76 -18.93
C GLY A 800 -6.48 9.83 -19.99
N ASP A 801 -7.05 10.97 -19.59
CA ASP A 801 -7.36 12.10 -20.48
C ASP A 801 -6.08 12.79 -20.97
N TRP A 802 -4.99 12.65 -20.21
CA TRP A 802 -3.67 13.13 -20.56
C TRP A 802 -2.60 12.15 -20.10
N LEU A 803 -1.55 11.98 -20.90
CA LEU A 803 -0.39 11.14 -20.59
C LEU A 803 0.89 11.93 -20.90
N PRO A 804 1.97 11.73 -20.11
CA PRO A 804 3.27 12.31 -20.44
C PRO A 804 3.76 11.76 -21.77
N ARG A 805 4.45 12.61 -22.54
CA ARG A 805 5.15 12.17 -23.76
C ARG A 805 6.31 11.26 -23.37
N ILE A 806 6.36 10.07 -23.96
CA ILE A 806 7.41 9.08 -23.78
C ILE A 806 7.99 8.74 -25.15
N GLU A 807 9.31 8.79 -25.27
CA GLU A 807 10.02 8.40 -26.50
C GLU A 807 10.91 7.20 -26.21
N ASP A 808 10.81 6.15 -27.04
CA ASP A 808 11.69 5.01 -26.94
C ASP A 808 13.13 5.38 -27.33
N GLY A 809 14.09 4.71 -26.70
CA GLY A 809 15.50 4.96 -26.92
C GLY A 809 16.39 3.99 -26.17
N GLU A 810 17.69 4.23 -26.22
CA GLU A 810 18.71 3.39 -25.58
C GLU A 810 19.76 4.26 -24.90
N PHE A 811 20.33 3.73 -23.81
CA PHE A 811 21.52 4.28 -23.17
C PHE A 811 22.69 3.33 -23.46
N ARG A 812 23.76 3.86 -24.08
CA ARG A 812 24.97 3.13 -24.43
C ARG A 812 26.13 3.59 -23.56
N CYS A 813 26.79 2.65 -22.90
CA CYS A 813 27.99 2.90 -22.09
C CYS A 813 29.08 3.63 -22.89
N ALA A 814 29.33 3.16 -24.12
CA ALA A 814 30.32 3.75 -25.03
C ALA A 814 30.03 5.23 -25.38
N ASP A 815 28.76 5.59 -25.59
CA ASP A 815 28.38 6.99 -25.89
C ASP A 815 28.59 7.89 -24.68
N HIS A 816 28.28 7.39 -23.47
CA HIS A 816 28.53 8.10 -22.22
C HIS A 816 30.02 8.32 -21.98
N ARG A 817 30.86 7.28 -22.15
CA ARG A 817 32.32 7.39 -22.08
C ARG A 817 32.88 8.44 -23.04
N ARG A 818 32.42 8.43 -24.30
CA ARG A 818 32.82 9.43 -25.29
C ARG A 818 32.46 10.84 -24.85
N MET A 819 31.24 11.05 -24.33
CA MET A 819 30.83 12.34 -23.78
C MET A 819 31.73 12.80 -22.62
N LEU A 820 32.09 11.91 -21.70
CA LEU A 820 32.99 12.24 -20.60
C LEU A 820 34.39 12.66 -21.09
N ILE A 821 34.91 12.01 -22.13
CA ILE A 821 36.19 12.36 -22.76
C ILE A 821 36.09 13.70 -23.48
N ASP A 822 35.11 13.86 -24.35
CA ASP A 822 34.93 15.06 -25.19
C ASP A 822 34.68 16.32 -24.35
N GLN A 823 34.05 16.17 -23.18
CA GLN A 823 33.70 17.28 -22.28
C GLN A 823 34.59 17.35 -21.03
N ALA A 824 35.69 16.59 -20.97
CA ALA A 824 36.50 16.41 -19.76
C ALA A 824 36.94 17.74 -19.11
N GLU A 825 37.39 18.71 -19.92
CA GLU A 825 37.83 20.01 -19.43
C GLU A 825 36.66 20.82 -18.81
N SER A 826 35.51 20.84 -19.49
CA SER A 826 34.32 21.55 -19.05
C SER A 826 33.74 20.92 -17.77
N ILE A 827 33.70 19.59 -17.71
CA ILE A 827 33.32 18.83 -16.52
C ILE A 827 34.25 19.15 -15.36
N ALA A 828 35.57 19.07 -15.57
CA ALA A 828 36.54 19.35 -14.51
C ALA A 828 36.45 20.79 -13.99
N LYS A 829 36.18 21.77 -14.87
CA LYS A 829 35.95 23.16 -14.47
C LYS A 829 34.70 23.29 -13.59
N PHE A 830 33.58 22.71 -14.01
CA PHE A 830 32.33 22.73 -13.25
C PHE A 830 32.51 22.07 -11.87
N THR A 831 33.11 20.86 -11.85
CA THR A 831 33.36 20.10 -10.62
C THR A 831 34.22 20.89 -9.63
N ARG A 832 35.32 21.53 -10.08
CA ARG A 832 36.16 22.36 -9.20
C ARG A 832 35.41 23.55 -8.60
N THR A 833 34.59 24.26 -9.39
CA THR A 833 33.78 25.37 -8.90
C THR A 833 32.81 24.89 -7.81
N ARG A 834 32.11 23.79 -8.09
CA ARG A 834 31.17 23.16 -7.16
C ARG A 834 31.85 22.73 -5.86
N GLU A 835 32.95 21.98 -5.94
CA GLU A 835 33.69 21.48 -4.77
C GLU A 835 34.24 22.61 -3.90
N THR A 836 34.71 23.69 -4.52
CA THR A 836 35.16 24.89 -3.81
C THR A 836 34.00 25.52 -3.02
N ALA A 837 32.84 25.67 -3.65
CA ALA A 837 31.65 26.22 -3.00
C ALA A 837 31.12 25.31 -1.88
N PHE A 838 31.13 24.00 -2.11
CA PHE A 838 30.73 22.97 -1.15
C PHE A 838 31.62 22.99 0.08
N ALA A 839 32.95 23.04 -0.10
CA ALA A 839 33.90 23.17 0.99
C ALA A 839 33.68 24.47 1.79
N ALA A 840 33.46 25.60 1.11
CA ALA A 840 33.17 26.86 1.76
C ALA A 840 31.86 26.84 2.58
N GLU A 841 30.82 26.19 2.05
CA GLU A 841 29.54 26.00 2.75
C GLU A 841 29.71 25.11 3.98
N ARG A 842 30.43 24.00 3.86
CA ARG A 842 30.75 23.11 4.99
C ARG A 842 31.49 23.84 6.12
N GLU A 843 32.47 24.68 5.78
CA GLU A 843 33.20 25.46 6.78
C GLU A 843 32.36 26.57 7.43
N ARG A 844 31.34 27.10 6.74
CA ARG A 844 30.36 28.00 7.36
C ARG A 844 29.57 27.28 8.46
N TRP A 845 29.17 26.04 8.19
CA TRP A 845 28.35 25.25 9.13
C TRP A 845 29.12 24.79 10.35
N LYS A 846 30.42 24.50 10.23
CA LYS A 846 31.24 24.19 11.40
C LYS A 846 31.37 25.36 12.39
N LYS A 847 31.10 26.59 11.95
CA LYS A 847 31.25 27.82 12.75
C LYS A 847 29.94 28.29 13.40
N THR A 848 28.81 27.75 12.96
CA THR A 848 27.46 27.98 13.50
C THR A 848 27.06 26.82 14.39
#